data_AF-A0A2B6S1J5-F1
#
_entry.id   AF-A0A2B6S1J5-F1
#
_cell.length_a   1.000
_cell.length_b   1.000
_cell.length_c   1.000
_cell.angle_alpha   90.00
_cell.angle_beta   90.00
_cell.angle_gamma   90.00
#
_symmetry.space_group_name_H-M   'P 1'
#
loop_
_entity.id
_entity.type
_entity.pdbx_description
1 polymer ?
#
loop_
_entity_poly.entity_id
_entity_poly.type
_entity_poly.pdbx_seq_one_letter_code
_entity_poly.pdbx_strand_id
1 'polypeptide(L)'
;MNIVAINSNKIQSKVMNDLKGYWALDEWKIEEFPLPDRRGKIKETKKIVDFNKISNEYIKLEIKYYSFYSLTNEIWLLSSFIEKHFYKMYFLSKFLVEKFPQVTSIIDIPYTTLLDEYKLYLTENNKPLKYPNHRGGEFISPYLGVCKSLYDFFSNYYDERPEHQKDKWNIKRLGIPYNMSRRDRFLNFTSIKFPFRELVKKYVNQTLLIHQQITFATAQNILKKMYLFFDFIVETYPKWIDLQNLQRQDIEDFLFYVRNREMGGKSYTKNRVPSNRHVIECLSNVRRIIEYMQGFEWKEAPKTPVNRLIFLEDFPRREKKNYHEHVKHVPDFIWEQVLENLHNLDSEIARLIVIMEATGFRVSDVCQLQLNCLAYKQDGWWLVGDQRKVNVKEHIVPISEEIVEIVKIQQEYINNHEKKHNNLNQFLFPVLTGKNRGMAFSQKSVTYALNQLAEKYKILDKNGEIFLFKNHAFRHRYGVNLINNGMNILHVQKLMAHTSPEMTLTYAKISDNTLRREWEKVQNSVRIDTTGELIQASLPEQAEENGLELEWIRHNMDSIRLDHGLCIKSPKVSCEFLDYSLETPCIKNNCRSFHVDTTFLDYYNVQISKMEEDIIKYQTSGRTRSIELIKPKLNKYKEIRDSLKNEIGIFGMPKHKREYIGEERKIDG
;
A
#
# COMPACT_ATOMS: atom_id res chain seq x y z
N MET A 1 -23.84 14.25 -31.04
CA MET A 1 -22.58 14.99 -31.18
C MET A 1 -21.94 14.55 -32.48
N ASN A 2 -21.94 15.44 -33.47
CA ASN A 2 -21.39 15.18 -34.81
C ASN A 2 -19.90 14.84 -34.68
N ILE A 3 -19.52 13.66 -35.17
CA ILE A 3 -18.13 13.31 -35.39
C ILE A 3 -17.63 14.30 -36.44
N VAL A 4 -16.76 15.21 -36.00
CA VAL A 4 -16.02 16.12 -36.86
C VAL A 4 -15.38 15.26 -37.95
N ALA A 5 -15.65 15.59 -39.21
CA ALA A 5 -14.95 14.98 -40.34
C ALA A 5 -13.45 15.19 -40.13
N ILE A 6 -12.78 14.14 -39.69
CA ILE A 6 -11.36 14.17 -39.38
C ILE A 6 -10.64 14.35 -40.71
N ASN A 7 -9.81 15.39 -40.80
CA ASN A 7 -9.05 15.70 -42.02
C ASN A 7 -7.94 14.65 -42.20
N SER A 8 -8.32 13.49 -42.75
CA SER A 8 -7.55 12.25 -42.88
C SER A 8 -6.15 12.46 -43.49
N ASN A 9 -6.00 13.45 -44.38
CA ASN A 9 -4.72 13.81 -45.01
C ASN A 9 -3.65 14.32 -44.03
N LYS A 10 -4.03 15.13 -43.02
CA LYS A 10 -3.05 15.69 -42.06
C LYS A 10 -2.50 14.61 -41.13
N ILE A 11 -3.34 13.64 -40.83
CA ILE A 11 -3.06 12.50 -39.95
C ILE A 11 -2.18 11.46 -40.63
N GLN A 12 -2.42 11.18 -41.91
CA GLN A 12 -1.60 10.28 -42.73
C GLN A 12 -0.16 10.78 -42.87
N SER A 13 0.04 12.10 -42.99
CA SER A 13 1.39 12.69 -43.02
C SER A 13 2.19 12.40 -41.75
N LYS A 14 1.53 12.41 -40.59
CA LYS A 14 2.14 12.14 -39.28
C LYS A 14 2.55 10.68 -39.14
N VAL A 15 1.72 9.74 -39.60
CA VAL A 15 2.01 8.31 -39.63
C VAL A 15 3.17 7.99 -40.58
N MET A 16 3.19 8.60 -41.76
CA MET A 16 4.21 8.36 -42.79
C MET A 16 5.60 8.85 -42.37
N ASN A 17 5.67 9.95 -41.61
CA ASN A 17 6.93 10.50 -41.11
C ASN A 17 7.66 9.58 -40.10
N ASP A 18 6.92 8.72 -39.39
CA ASP A 18 7.49 7.84 -38.37
C ASP A 18 8.02 6.51 -38.96
N LEU A 19 7.45 6.06 -40.09
CA LEU A 19 7.81 4.79 -40.73
C LEU A 19 9.06 4.97 -41.61
N LYS A 20 10.24 4.70 -41.06
CA LYS A 20 11.53 4.81 -41.75
C LYS A 20 12.27 3.47 -41.84
N GLY A 21 13.14 3.34 -42.85
CA GLY A 21 13.99 2.15 -43.04
C GLY A 21 13.18 0.87 -43.19
N TYR A 22 13.52 -0.17 -42.42
CA TYR A 22 12.80 -1.45 -42.37
C TYR A 22 11.27 -1.29 -42.27
N TRP A 23 10.79 -0.32 -41.49
CA TRP A 23 9.37 -0.11 -41.22
C TRP A 23 8.63 0.61 -42.35
N ALA A 24 9.35 1.25 -43.28
CA ALA A 24 8.78 1.90 -44.45
C ALA A 24 8.35 0.88 -45.50
N LEU A 25 9.03 -0.27 -45.57
CA LEU A 25 8.73 -1.35 -46.51
C LEU A 25 7.36 -1.96 -46.24
N ASP A 26 6.70 -2.47 -47.29
CA ASP A 26 5.47 -3.27 -47.17
C ASP A 26 5.75 -4.76 -46.99
N GLU A 27 7.01 -5.17 -47.17
CA GLU A 27 7.49 -6.51 -46.88
C GLU A 27 8.51 -6.47 -45.73
N TRP A 28 8.11 -7.02 -44.60
CA TRP A 28 8.92 -7.07 -43.39
C TRP A 28 9.57 -8.46 -43.27
N LYS A 29 10.84 -8.54 -43.67
CA LYS A 29 11.64 -9.76 -43.57
C LYS A 29 12.03 -10.05 -42.12
N ILE A 30 11.75 -11.26 -41.66
CA ILE A 30 11.92 -11.63 -40.25
C ILE A 30 13.40 -11.69 -39.84
N GLU A 31 14.31 -11.97 -40.77
CA GLU A 31 15.76 -12.01 -40.53
C GLU A 31 16.39 -10.62 -40.38
N GLU A 32 15.82 -9.62 -41.06
CA GLU A 32 16.28 -8.22 -41.03
C GLU A 32 15.59 -7.41 -39.91
N PHE A 33 14.90 -8.09 -38.99
CA PHE A 33 14.14 -7.43 -37.93
C PHE A 33 15.06 -6.61 -37.00
N PRO A 34 14.82 -5.29 -36.84
CA PRO A 34 15.78 -4.40 -36.17
C PRO A 34 15.90 -4.59 -34.65
N LEU A 35 15.08 -5.44 -34.04
CA LEU A 35 15.08 -5.71 -32.59
C LEU A 35 15.27 -7.21 -32.32
N PRO A 36 16.47 -7.77 -32.51
CA PRO A 36 16.71 -9.22 -32.46
C PRO A 36 16.28 -9.87 -31.13
N ASP A 37 16.56 -9.24 -29.99
CA ASP A 37 16.11 -9.69 -28.65
C ASP A 37 14.59 -9.82 -28.50
N ARG A 38 13.84 -9.14 -29.38
CA ARG A 38 12.37 -9.09 -29.36
C ARG A 38 11.75 -9.95 -30.45
N ARG A 39 12.55 -10.74 -31.16
CA ARG A 39 12.07 -11.66 -32.22
C ARG A 39 11.15 -12.75 -31.64
N GLY A 40 11.55 -13.36 -30.52
CA GLY A 40 10.88 -14.53 -29.94
C GLY A 40 11.04 -15.78 -30.81
N LYS A 41 10.45 -16.91 -30.39
CA LYS A 41 10.49 -18.17 -31.14
C LYS A 41 9.52 -18.11 -32.32
N ILE A 42 10.03 -18.21 -33.55
CA ILE A 42 9.24 -18.17 -34.80
C ILE A 42 9.51 -19.46 -35.57
N LYS A 43 8.46 -20.09 -36.12
CA LYS A 43 8.60 -21.26 -36.99
C LYS A 43 9.33 -20.88 -38.29
N GLU A 44 10.29 -21.70 -38.72
CA GLU A 44 11.14 -21.47 -39.91
C GLU A 44 10.34 -21.27 -41.21
N THR A 45 9.11 -21.78 -41.28
CA THR A 45 8.25 -21.67 -42.47
C THR A 45 7.76 -20.25 -42.75
N LYS A 46 7.82 -19.32 -41.79
CA LYS A 46 7.45 -17.91 -41.99
C LYS A 46 8.71 -17.07 -42.11
N LYS A 47 8.94 -16.51 -43.30
CA LYS A 47 10.12 -15.66 -43.60
C LYS A 47 9.79 -14.16 -43.73
N ILE A 48 8.55 -13.82 -44.11
CA ILE A 48 8.14 -12.44 -44.43
C ILE A 48 6.74 -12.16 -43.86
N VAL A 49 6.53 -10.95 -43.38
CA VAL A 49 5.20 -10.36 -43.15
C VAL A 49 4.91 -9.39 -44.30
N ASP A 50 3.89 -9.69 -45.08
CA ASP A 50 3.58 -9.01 -46.33
C ASP A 50 2.27 -8.22 -46.20
N PHE A 51 2.38 -6.90 -46.20
CA PHE A 51 1.27 -5.95 -46.11
C PHE A 51 0.61 -5.68 -47.47
N ASN A 52 1.21 -6.08 -48.60
CA ASN A 52 0.59 -5.93 -49.93
C ASN A 52 -0.70 -6.74 -50.08
N LYS A 53 -0.92 -7.70 -49.17
CA LYS A 53 -2.18 -8.45 -49.07
C LYS A 53 -3.38 -7.55 -48.72
N ILE A 54 -3.15 -6.38 -48.12
CA ILE A 54 -4.19 -5.43 -47.75
C ILE A 54 -4.40 -4.47 -48.92
N SER A 55 -5.57 -4.52 -49.56
CA SER A 55 -5.86 -3.75 -50.78
C SER A 55 -6.14 -2.27 -50.56
N ASN A 56 -6.75 -1.90 -49.43
CA ASN A 56 -6.99 -0.49 -49.09
C ASN A 56 -5.72 0.13 -48.50
N GLU A 57 -5.10 1.07 -49.22
CA GLU A 57 -3.85 1.72 -48.85
C GLU A 57 -3.93 2.47 -47.51
N TYR A 58 -5.07 3.10 -47.21
CA TYR A 58 -5.23 3.84 -45.96
C TYR A 58 -5.27 2.90 -44.74
N ILE A 59 -6.06 1.82 -44.83
CA ILE A 59 -6.12 0.80 -43.78
C ILE A 59 -4.80 0.03 -43.66
N LYS A 60 -4.10 -0.20 -44.79
CA LYS A 60 -2.75 -0.78 -44.79
C LYS A 60 -1.79 0.08 -43.96
N LEU A 61 -1.77 1.40 -44.19
CA LEU A 61 -0.92 2.33 -43.44
C LEU A 61 -1.24 2.33 -41.95
N GLU A 62 -2.52 2.33 -41.56
CA GLU A 62 -2.94 2.23 -40.16
C GLU A 62 -2.48 0.93 -39.50
N ILE A 63 -2.71 -0.21 -40.15
CA ILE A 63 -2.26 -1.50 -39.62
C ILE A 63 -0.73 -1.54 -39.51
N LYS A 64 -0.01 -1.07 -40.54
CA LYS A 64 1.46 -1.01 -40.55
C LYS A 64 2.00 -0.15 -39.41
N TYR A 65 1.42 1.04 -39.22
CA TYR A 65 1.79 1.95 -38.13
C TYR A 65 1.53 1.35 -36.74
N TYR A 66 0.34 0.78 -36.53
CA TYR A 66 0.01 0.17 -35.25
C TYR A 66 0.92 -1.02 -34.94
N SER A 67 1.28 -1.82 -35.96
CA SER A 67 2.28 -2.88 -35.85
C SER A 67 3.67 -2.36 -35.49
N PHE A 68 4.15 -1.33 -36.20
CA PHE A 68 5.41 -0.64 -35.93
C PHE A 68 5.46 -0.12 -34.49
N TYR A 69 4.45 0.64 -34.09
CA TYR A 69 4.34 1.22 -32.76
C TYR A 69 4.36 0.13 -31.68
N SER A 70 3.60 -0.96 -31.89
CA SER A 70 3.50 -2.04 -30.91
C SER A 70 4.79 -2.85 -30.76
N LEU A 71 5.58 -3.01 -31.84
CA LEU A 71 6.86 -3.71 -31.79
C LEU A 71 7.96 -2.84 -31.18
N THR A 72 8.07 -1.56 -31.58
CA THR A 72 9.08 -0.61 -31.08
C THR A 72 8.88 -0.20 -29.62
N ASN A 73 7.62 -0.13 -29.16
CA ASN A 73 7.29 0.10 -27.75
C ASN A 73 7.22 -1.21 -26.94
N GLU A 74 7.72 -2.32 -27.49
CA GLU A 74 7.82 -3.63 -26.85
C GLU A 74 6.49 -4.14 -26.26
N ILE A 75 5.37 -3.76 -26.89
CA ILE A 75 4.03 -4.25 -26.55
C ILE A 75 3.90 -5.70 -26.97
N TRP A 76 4.45 -6.04 -28.14
CA TRP A 76 4.48 -7.39 -28.68
C TRP A 76 5.93 -7.86 -28.91
N LEU A 77 6.12 -9.18 -28.86
CA LEU A 77 7.24 -9.83 -29.54
C LEU A 77 6.88 -9.98 -31.03
N LEU A 78 7.88 -10.09 -31.90
CA LEU A 78 7.64 -10.33 -33.33
C LEU A 78 6.87 -11.63 -33.54
N SER A 79 7.23 -12.71 -32.84
CA SER A 79 6.49 -13.98 -32.87
C SER A 79 5.01 -13.82 -32.51
N SER A 80 4.72 -13.06 -31.44
CA SER A 80 3.34 -12.81 -31.01
C SER A 80 2.58 -11.96 -32.02
N PHE A 81 3.22 -10.96 -32.63
CA PHE A 81 2.63 -10.19 -33.71
C PHE A 81 2.24 -11.10 -34.89
N ILE A 82 3.15 -11.92 -35.38
CA ILE A 82 2.94 -12.79 -36.55
C ILE A 82 1.87 -13.85 -36.28
N GLU A 83 1.93 -14.52 -35.13
CA GLU A 83 1.05 -15.65 -34.82
C GLU A 83 -0.32 -15.20 -34.33
N LYS A 84 -0.37 -14.12 -33.54
CA LYS A 84 -1.57 -13.74 -32.80
C LYS A 84 -2.26 -12.50 -33.35
N HIS A 85 -1.55 -11.54 -33.95
CA HIS A 85 -2.14 -10.24 -34.29
C HIS A 85 -2.30 -10.03 -35.80
N PHE A 86 -1.24 -10.24 -36.60
CA PHE A 86 -1.21 -9.88 -38.02
C PHE A 86 -2.35 -10.50 -38.81
N TYR A 87 -2.54 -11.82 -38.73
CA TYR A 87 -3.62 -12.50 -39.45
C TYR A 87 -5.02 -11.96 -39.10
N LYS A 88 -5.23 -11.53 -37.85
CA LYS A 88 -6.53 -11.00 -37.40
C LYS A 88 -6.74 -9.57 -37.88
N MET A 89 -5.68 -8.75 -37.93
CA MET A 89 -5.72 -7.42 -38.54
C MET A 89 -5.94 -7.52 -40.05
N TYR A 90 -5.26 -8.45 -40.72
CA TYR A 90 -5.50 -8.76 -42.12
C TYR A 90 -6.96 -9.19 -42.36
N PHE A 91 -7.50 -10.10 -41.55
CA PHE A 91 -8.89 -10.52 -41.67
C PHE A 91 -9.88 -9.36 -41.42
N LEU A 92 -9.59 -8.48 -40.47
CA LEU A 92 -10.34 -7.25 -40.25
C LEU A 92 -10.27 -6.32 -41.47
N SER A 93 -9.12 -6.20 -42.12
CA SER A 93 -8.98 -5.38 -43.33
C SER A 93 -9.83 -5.89 -44.50
N LYS A 94 -9.97 -7.22 -44.66
CA LYS A 94 -10.88 -7.80 -45.67
C LYS A 94 -12.32 -7.39 -45.43
N PHE A 95 -12.79 -7.53 -44.19
CA PHE A 95 -14.11 -7.06 -43.78
C PHE A 95 -14.32 -5.58 -44.10
N LEU A 96 -13.35 -4.72 -43.74
CA LEU A 96 -13.45 -3.28 -43.98
C LEU A 96 -13.56 -2.97 -45.47
N VAL A 97 -12.78 -3.65 -46.32
CA VAL A 97 -12.83 -3.47 -47.78
C VAL A 97 -14.17 -3.96 -48.35
N GLU A 98 -14.68 -5.10 -47.90
CA GLU A 98 -15.92 -5.68 -48.42
C GLU A 98 -17.18 -4.92 -47.99
N LYS A 99 -17.23 -4.42 -46.75
CA LYS A 99 -18.42 -3.74 -46.19
C LYS A 99 -18.33 -2.22 -46.26
N PHE A 100 -17.13 -1.64 -46.27
CA PHE A 100 -16.89 -0.19 -46.27
C PHE A 100 -15.78 0.21 -47.27
N PRO A 101 -16.00 0.08 -48.60
CA PRO A 101 -14.94 0.21 -49.59
C PRO A 101 -14.22 1.58 -49.60
N GLN A 102 -14.94 2.65 -49.25
CA GLN A 102 -14.45 4.03 -49.25
C GLN A 102 -13.89 4.48 -47.88
N VAL A 103 -13.69 3.55 -46.94
CA VAL A 103 -13.17 3.88 -45.61
C VAL A 103 -11.71 4.35 -45.70
N THR A 104 -11.41 5.47 -45.04
CA THR A 104 -10.04 6.02 -45.00
C THR A 104 -9.38 5.84 -43.64
N SER A 105 -10.16 5.51 -42.61
CA SER A 105 -9.69 5.14 -41.28
C SER A 105 -10.68 4.22 -40.59
N ILE A 106 -10.20 3.32 -39.74
CA ILE A 106 -11.09 2.47 -38.92
C ILE A 106 -12.05 3.28 -38.03
N ILE A 107 -11.70 4.52 -37.68
CA ILE A 107 -12.52 5.39 -36.84
C ILE A 107 -13.56 6.21 -37.61
N ASP A 108 -13.56 6.15 -38.95
CA ASP A 108 -14.60 6.77 -39.78
C ASP A 108 -15.97 6.07 -39.56
N ILE A 109 -15.93 4.83 -39.07
CA ILE A 109 -17.11 4.02 -38.76
C ILE A 109 -17.38 4.10 -37.26
N PRO A 110 -18.61 4.48 -36.81
CA PRO A 110 -18.95 4.44 -35.40
C PRO A 110 -18.68 3.06 -34.78
N TYR A 111 -18.00 3.02 -33.63
CA TYR A 111 -17.56 1.76 -33.00
C TYR A 111 -18.67 0.71 -32.81
N THR A 112 -19.89 1.14 -32.47
CA THR A 112 -21.04 0.23 -32.30
C THR A 112 -21.40 -0.45 -33.62
N THR A 113 -21.53 0.32 -34.69
CA THR A 113 -21.80 -0.18 -36.04
C THR A 113 -20.67 -1.08 -36.52
N LEU A 114 -19.42 -0.66 -36.37
CA LEU A 114 -18.25 -1.45 -36.72
C LEU A 114 -18.25 -2.81 -36.00
N LEU A 115 -18.54 -2.81 -34.70
CA LEU A 115 -18.50 -4.01 -33.89
C LEU A 115 -19.61 -4.99 -34.24
N ASP A 116 -20.82 -4.51 -34.49
CA ASP A 116 -21.97 -5.37 -34.79
C ASP A 116 -21.88 -5.97 -36.20
N GLU A 117 -21.52 -5.17 -37.21
CA GLU A 117 -21.24 -5.66 -38.56
C GLU A 117 -20.07 -6.65 -38.57
N TYR A 118 -19.02 -6.41 -37.78
CA TYR A 118 -17.89 -7.33 -37.72
C TYR A 118 -18.23 -8.66 -37.03
N LYS A 119 -19.12 -8.67 -36.02
CA LYS A 119 -19.60 -9.93 -35.43
C LYS A 119 -20.40 -10.76 -36.43
N LEU A 120 -21.23 -10.12 -37.25
CA LEU A 120 -21.98 -10.79 -38.32
C LEU A 120 -21.00 -11.41 -39.31
N TYR A 121 -20.03 -10.62 -39.80
CA TYR A 121 -19.00 -11.08 -40.72
C TYR A 121 -18.16 -12.25 -40.18
N LEU A 122 -17.81 -12.21 -38.89
CA LEU A 122 -17.10 -13.31 -38.23
C LEU A 122 -17.94 -14.59 -38.24
N THR A 123 -19.24 -14.49 -37.96
CA THR A 123 -20.17 -15.63 -37.97
C THR A 123 -20.29 -16.22 -39.38
N GLU A 124 -20.48 -15.36 -40.39
CA GLU A 124 -20.55 -15.76 -41.82
C GLU A 124 -19.29 -16.49 -42.29
N ASN A 125 -18.13 -16.15 -41.73
CA ASN A 125 -16.83 -16.74 -42.07
C ASN A 125 -16.34 -17.83 -41.08
N ASN A 126 -17.27 -18.44 -40.33
CA ASN A 126 -16.98 -19.54 -39.40
C ASN A 126 -15.89 -19.18 -38.35
N LYS A 127 -15.86 -17.93 -37.89
CA LYS A 127 -14.98 -17.47 -36.80
C LYS A 127 -15.78 -17.34 -35.52
N PRO A 128 -15.46 -18.09 -34.45
CA PRO A 128 -16.27 -18.06 -33.24
C PRO A 128 -16.09 -16.73 -32.50
N LEU A 129 -17.21 -16.20 -31.99
CA LEU A 129 -17.26 -14.96 -31.20
C LEU A 129 -16.73 -15.14 -29.78
N LYS A 130 -16.64 -16.39 -29.32
CA LYS A 130 -16.10 -16.78 -28.03
C LYS A 130 -15.28 -18.05 -28.14
N TYR A 131 -14.29 -18.19 -27.26
CA TYR A 131 -13.44 -19.37 -27.19
C TYR A 131 -13.49 -19.96 -25.77
N PRO A 132 -13.37 -21.29 -25.62
CA PRO A 132 -13.30 -21.91 -24.32
C PRO A 132 -12.00 -21.54 -23.60
N ASN A 133 -12.10 -21.29 -22.30
CA ASN A 133 -10.96 -21.02 -21.43
C ASN A 133 -10.48 -22.33 -20.79
N HIS A 134 -9.17 -22.56 -20.78
CA HIS A 134 -8.55 -23.73 -20.13
C HIS A 134 -8.87 -23.86 -18.64
N ARG A 135 -9.26 -22.78 -17.97
CA ARG A 135 -9.65 -22.75 -16.54
C ARG A 135 -11.17 -22.78 -16.32
N GLY A 136 -11.95 -23.17 -17.34
CA GLY A 136 -13.41 -23.07 -17.35
C GLY A 136 -13.92 -21.69 -17.77
N GLY A 137 -15.04 -21.67 -18.50
CA GLY A 137 -15.70 -20.47 -19.02
C GLY A 137 -15.33 -20.10 -20.46
N GLU A 138 -15.82 -18.95 -20.94
CA GLU A 138 -15.60 -18.46 -22.30
C GLU A 138 -14.91 -17.09 -22.28
N PHE A 139 -14.00 -16.86 -23.22
CA PHE A 139 -13.41 -15.53 -23.45
C PHE A 139 -13.75 -15.00 -24.85
N ILE A 140 -13.76 -13.67 -24.97
CA ILE A 140 -14.13 -12.96 -26.20
C ILE A 140 -13.13 -13.30 -27.31
N SER A 141 -13.64 -13.48 -28.52
CA SER A 141 -12.85 -13.74 -29.72
C SER A 141 -11.64 -12.79 -29.83
N PRO A 142 -10.42 -13.32 -30.05
CA PRO A 142 -9.24 -12.51 -30.32
C PRO A 142 -9.42 -11.56 -31.52
N TYR A 143 -10.29 -11.89 -32.49
CA TYR A 143 -10.61 -10.99 -33.61
C TYR A 143 -11.28 -9.71 -33.12
N LEU A 144 -12.31 -9.85 -32.28
CA LEU A 144 -12.97 -8.72 -31.63
C LEU A 144 -12.01 -7.93 -30.74
N GLY A 145 -11.10 -8.64 -30.05
CA GLY A 145 -10.05 -8.00 -29.23
C GLY A 145 -9.09 -7.15 -30.06
N VAL A 146 -8.68 -7.62 -31.23
CA VAL A 146 -7.80 -6.88 -32.16
C VAL A 146 -8.53 -5.68 -32.76
N CYS A 147 -9.76 -5.87 -33.25
CA CYS A 147 -10.60 -4.78 -33.76
C CYS A 147 -10.76 -3.67 -32.72
N LYS A 148 -11.13 -4.03 -31.49
CA LYS A 148 -11.24 -3.07 -30.39
C LYS A 148 -9.92 -2.35 -30.09
N SER A 149 -8.80 -3.09 -30.04
CA SER A 149 -7.50 -2.50 -29.70
C SER A 149 -7.02 -1.53 -30.76
N LEU A 150 -7.25 -1.85 -32.05
CA LEU A 150 -6.92 -1.01 -33.18
C LEU A 150 -7.78 0.26 -33.18
N TYR A 151 -9.09 0.12 -32.98
CA TYR A 151 -10.02 1.25 -32.87
C TYR A 151 -9.68 2.16 -31.68
N ASP A 152 -9.50 1.59 -30.47
CA ASP A 152 -9.12 2.34 -29.27
C ASP A 152 -7.77 3.06 -29.46
N PHE A 153 -6.81 2.45 -30.18
CA PHE A 153 -5.52 3.06 -30.48
C PHE A 153 -5.68 4.30 -31.36
N PHE A 154 -6.33 4.17 -32.52
CA PHE A 154 -6.49 5.28 -33.46
C PHE A 154 -7.44 6.36 -32.94
N SER A 155 -8.50 5.96 -32.24
CA SER A 155 -9.39 6.90 -31.55
C SER A 155 -8.63 7.76 -30.54
N ASN A 156 -7.60 7.22 -29.89
CA ASN A 156 -6.77 7.99 -28.96
C ASN A 156 -5.62 8.75 -29.67
N TYR A 157 -5.01 8.12 -30.67
CA TYR A 157 -3.86 8.66 -31.39
C TYR A 157 -4.25 9.90 -32.22
N TYR A 158 -5.45 9.92 -32.79
CA TYR A 158 -5.98 11.04 -33.58
C TYR A 158 -6.74 12.07 -32.73
N ASP A 159 -7.02 11.79 -31.46
CA ASP A 159 -7.69 12.74 -30.56
C ASP A 159 -6.67 13.76 -30.01
N GLU A 160 -6.64 14.94 -30.64
CA GLU A 160 -5.75 16.05 -30.28
C GLU A 160 -6.28 16.91 -29.13
N ARG A 161 -7.49 16.65 -28.63
CA ARG A 161 -8.05 17.42 -27.52
C ARG A 161 -7.15 17.30 -26.29
N PRO A 162 -7.11 18.32 -25.42
CA PRO A 162 -6.49 18.20 -24.11
C PRO A 162 -6.97 16.94 -23.38
N GLU A 163 -6.06 16.24 -22.71
CA GLU A 163 -6.33 14.91 -22.18
C GLU A 163 -7.52 14.90 -21.19
N HIS A 164 -7.73 15.99 -20.44
CA HIS A 164 -8.86 16.17 -19.50
C HIS A 164 -10.23 16.37 -20.19
N GLN A 165 -10.28 16.66 -21.49
CA GLN A 165 -11.54 16.78 -22.25
C GLN A 165 -12.00 15.44 -22.83
N LYS A 166 -11.12 14.43 -22.88
CA LYS A 166 -11.42 13.09 -23.39
C LYS A 166 -12.27 12.30 -22.41
N ASP A 167 -12.81 11.16 -22.86
CA ASP A 167 -13.56 10.24 -21.99
C ASP A 167 -12.67 9.19 -21.31
N LYS A 168 -11.41 9.09 -21.74
CA LYS A 168 -10.38 8.24 -21.15
C LYS A 168 -9.12 9.07 -20.96
N TRP A 169 -8.79 9.40 -19.71
CA TRP A 169 -7.60 10.21 -19.41
C TRP A 169 -6.40 9.32 -19.10
N ASN A 170 -5.31 9.50 -19.84
CA ASN A 170 -4.03 8.84 -19.61
C ASN A 170 -3.20 9.65 -18.61
N ILE A 171 -2.88 9.02 -17.49
CA ILE A 171 -2.12 9.66 -16.42
C ILE A 171 -0.74 10.16 -16.83
N LYS A 172 -0.06 9.45 -17.74
CA LYS A 172 1.27 9.85 -18.21
C LYS A 172 1.19 11.15 -19.02
N ARG A 173 0.11 11.34 -19.78
CA ARG A 173 -0.14 12.55 -20.57
C ARG A 173 -0.66 13.71 -19.72
N LEU A 174 -1.33 13.41 -18.60
CA LEU A 174 -1.73 14.40 -17.61
C LEU A 174 -0.54 14.98 -16.83
N GLY A 175 0.60 14.31 -16.80
CA GLY A 175 1.81 14.80 -16.12
C GLY A 175 1.73 14.82 -14.59
N ILE A 176 0.77 14.11 -13.99
CA ILE A 176 0.61 14.08 -12.52
C ILE A 176 1.37 12.92 -11.85
N PRO A 177 1.85 13.09 -10.61
CA PRO A 177 2.49 12.02 -9.86
C PRO A 177 1.55 10.83 -9.62
N TYR A 178 2.10 9.61 -9.71
CA TYR A 178 1.31 8.40 -9.50
C TYR A 178 2.13 7.21 -9.04
N ASN A 179 1.43 6.19 -8.54
CA ASN A 179 2.06 4.94 -8.15
C ASN A 179 2.43 4.11 -9.39
N MET A 180 3.72 4.08 -9.73
CA MET A 180 4.28 3.38 -10.90
C MET A 180 4.44 1.86 -10.70
N SER A 181 4.24 1.34 -9.48
CA SER A 181 4.10 -0.10 -9.24
C SER A 181 2.71 -0.65 -9.64
N ARG A 182 1.73 0.23 -9.87
CA ARG A 182 0.42 -0.14 -10.42
C ARG A 182 0.47 -0.08 -11.95
N ARG A 183 -0.30 -0.98 -12.59
CA ARG A 183 -0.36 -1.08 -14.07
C ARG A 183 -1.56 -0.37 -14.69
N ASP A 184 -2.45 0.15 -13.86
CA ASP A 184 -3.62 0.90 -14.31
C ASP A 184 -3.24 2.37 -14.52
N ARG A 185 -3.46 2.87 -15.74
CA ARG A 185 -2.93 4.15 -16.24
C ARG A 185 -4.02 5.10 -16.74
N PHE A 186 -5.28 4.68 -16.65
CA PHE A 186 -6.39 5.44 -17.22
C PHE A 186 -7.47 5.74 -16.17
N LEU A 187 -8.06 6.93 -16.28
CA LEU A 187 -9.39 7.23 -15.75
C LEU A 187 -10.37 7.05 -16.89
N ASN A 188 -11.29 6.11 -16.78
CA ASN A 188 -12.28 5.84 -17.80
C ASN A 188 -13.66 6.32 -17.33
N PHE A 189 -14.21 7.31 -18.04
CA PHE A 189 -15.51 7.91 -17.75
C PHE A 189 -16.64 7.28 -18.57
N THR A 190 -16.34 6.36 -19.51
CA THR A 190 -17.36 5.75 -20.38
C THR A 190 -18.38 4.91 -19.61
N SER A 191 -18.08 4.50 -18.38
CA SER A 191 -19.04 3.81 -17.50
C SER A 191 -20.11 4.74 -16.93
N ILE A 192 -19.89 6.05 -16.95
CA ILE A 192 -20.91 7.04 -16.58
C ILE A 192 -21.75 7.31 -17.81
N LYS A 193 -23.06 7.03 -17.71
CA LYS A 193 -24.03 7.29 -18.77
C LYS A 193 -24.24 8.80 -18.95
N PHE A 194 -24.60 9.21 -20.17
CA PHE A 194 -25.06 10.57 -20.41
C PHE A 194 -26.41 10.79 -19.69
N PRO A 195 -26.71 12.03 -19.24
CA PRO A 195 -25.95 13.28 -19.44
C PRO A 195 -24.86 13.57 -18.39
N PHE A 196 -24.75 12.76 -17.33
CA PHE A 196 -23.91 13.06 -16.16
C PHE A 196 -22.39 12.87 -16.34
N ARG A 197 -21.95 12.32 -17.47
CA ARG A 197 -20.51 12.09 -17.73
C ARG A 197 -19.68 13.37 -17.64
N GLU A 198 -20.16 14.47 -18.23
CA GLU A 198 -19.43 15.74 -18.23
C GLU A 198 -19.37 16.36 -16.84
N LEU A 199 -20.44 16.23 -16.05
CA LEU A 199 -20.47 16.63 -14.65
C LEU A 199 -19.40 15.89 -13.83
N VAL A 200 -19.28 14.58 -14.02
CA VAL A 200 -18.25 13.77 -13.34
C VAL A 200 -16.85 14.12 -13.82
N LYS A 201 -16.65 14.36 -15.12
CA LYS A 201 -15.36 14.82 -15.67
C LYS A 201 -14.97 16.18 -15.08
N LYS A 202 -15.91 17.13 -15.00
CA LYS A 202 -15.72 18.42 -14.35
C LYS A 202 -15.28 18.24 -12.90
N TYR A 203 -15.93 17.36 -12.13
CA TYR A 203 -15.59 17.11 -10.73
C TYR A 203 -14.18 16.52 -10.58
N VAL A 204 -13.84 15.51 -11.38
CA VAL A 204 -12.49 14.92 -11.33
C VAL A 204 -11.45 15.91 -11.82
N ASN A 205 -11.73 16.74 -12.83
CA ASN A 205 -10.81 17.78 -13.30
C ASN A 205 -10.47 18.77 -12.18
N GLN A 206 -11.49 19.31 -11.52
CA GLN A 206 -11.29 20.29 -10.46
C GLN A 206 -10.60 19.69 -9.23
N THR A 207 -11.00 18.49 -8.79
CA THR A 207 -10.44 17.87 -7.58
C THR A 207 -9.06 17.25 -7.78
N LEU A 208 -8.77 16.67 -8.95
CA LEU A 208 -7.50 16.00 -9.25
C LEU A 208 -6.44 16.94 -9.83
N LEU A 209 -6.81 17.80 -10.79
CA LEU A 209 -5.84 18.61 -11.55
C LEU A 209 -5.71 20.03 -11.00
N ILE A 210 -6.84 20.67 -10.66
CA ILE A 210 -6.84 22.08 -10.23
C ILE A 210 -6.50 22.19 -8.74
N HIS A 211 -7.32 21.59 -7.86
CA HIS A 211 -7.12 21.68 -6.41
C HIS A 211 -6.17 20.64 -5.84
N GLN A 212 -5.88 19.57 -6.60
CA GLN A 212 -5.01 18.46 -6.19
C GLN A 212 -5.38 17.83 -4.83
N GLN A 213 -6.67 17.87 -4.47
CA GLN A 213 -7.19 17.36 -3.20
C GLN A 213 -7.23 15.84 -3.16
N ILE A 214 -7.31 15.18 -4.32
CA ILE A 214 -7.38 13.73 -4.43
C ILE A 214 -6.24 13.19 -5.28
N THR A 215 -5.80 11.97 -4.96
CA THR A 215 -4.84 11.25 -5.80
C THR A 215 -5.54 10.60 -7.00
N PHE A 216 -4.76 10.27 -8.02
CA PHE A 216 -5.26 9.47 -9.14
C PHE A 216 -5.94 8.16 -8.70
N ALA A 217 -5.35 7.45 -7.73
CA ALA A 217 -5.92 6.20 -7.22
C ALA A 217 -7.27 6.44 -6.52
N THR A 218 -7.44 7.58 -5.84
CA THR A 218 -8.71 7.99 -5.24
C THR A 218 -9.74 8.27 -6.33
N ALA A 219 -9.39 9.02 -7.39
CA ALA A 219 -10.28 9.27 -8.53
C ALA A 219 -10.74 7.96 -9.20
N GLN A 220 -9.83 6.99 -9.39
CA GLN A 220 -10.19 5.66 -9.90
C GLN A 220 -11.19 4.93 -9.00
N ASN A 221 -11.01 5.01 -7.67
CA ASN A 221 -11.91 4.37 -6.72
C ASN A 221 -13.29 5.03 -6.70
N ILE A 222 -13.35 6.35 -6.86
CA ILE A 222 -14.61 7.10 -7.01
C ILE A 222 -15.34 6.59 -8.26
N LEU A 223 -14.70 6.57 -9.43
CA LEU A 223 -15.32 6.12 -10.68
C LEU A 223 -15.83 4.68 -10.63
N LYS A 224 -15.09 3.78 -9.95
CA LYS A 224 -15.48 2.36 -9.78
C LYS A 224 -16.76 2.13 -8.97
N LYS A 225 -17.23 3.13 -8.23
CA LYS A 225 -18.41 3.04 -7.36
C LYS A 225 -19.52 3.99 -7.81
N MET A 226 -19.14 5.20 -8.18
CA MET A 226 -20.06 6.29 -8.47
C MET A 226 -20.89 6.06 -9.74
N TYR A 227 -20.42 5.23 -10.68
CA TYR A 227 -21.24 4.85 -11.83
C TYR A 227 -22.59 4.25 -11.42
N LEU A 228 -22.63 3.56 -10.28
CA LEU A 228 -23.83 2.92 -9.76
C LEU A 228 -24.93 3.93 -9.43
N PHE A 229 -24.56 5.10 -8.91
CA PHE A 229 -25.49 6.19 -8.62
C PHE A 229 -26.04 6.81 -9.90
N PHE A 230 -25.18 7.12 -10.86
CA PHE A 230 -25.64 7.70 -12.12
C PHE A 230 -26.41 6.70 -13.00
N ASP A 231 -26.12 5.41 -12.91
CA ASP A 231 -26.96 4.37 -13.50
C ASP A 231 -28.37 4.40 -12.90
N PHE A 232 -28.49 4.45 -11.57
CA PHE A 232 -29.78 4.57 -10.88
C PHE A 232 -30.55 5.81 -11.34
N ILE A 233 -29.90 6.99 -11.35
CA ILE A 233 -30.58 8.22 -11.78
C ILE A 233 -31.04 8.14 -13.24
N VAL A 234 -30.23 7.61 -14.16
CA VAL A 234 -30.60 7.49 -15.57
C VAL A 234 -31.71 6.46 -15.78
N GLU A 235 -31.73 5.38 -15.01
CA GLU A 235 -32.75 4.32 -15.09
C GLU A 235 -34.08 4.78 -14.49
N THR A 236 -34.06 5.45 -13.33
CA THR A 236 -35.26 5.91 -12.61
C THR A 236 -35.79 7.23 -13.16
N TYR A 237 -34.90 8.15 -13.54
CA TYR A 237 -35.23 9.50 -13.99
C TYR A 237 -34.59 9.84 -15.36
N PRO A 238 -35.02 9.21 -16.46
CA PRO A 238 -34.39 9.37 -17.78
C PRO A 238 -34.39 10.81 -18.34
N LYS A 239 -35.29 11.66 -17.85
CA LYS A 239 -35.42 13.06 -18.27
C LYS A 239 -34.48 14.01 -17.53
N TRP A 240 -33.83 13.56 -16.46
CA TRP A 240 -32.95 14.42 -15.67
C TRP A 240 -31.64 14.69 -16.40
N ILE A 241 -31.27 15.97 -16.47
CA ILE A 241 -30.00 16.43 -17.03
C ILE A 241 -29.00 16.94 -15.98
N ASP A 242 -29.50 17.16 -14.76
CA ASP A 242 -28.79 17.64 -13.59
C ASP A 242 -29.34 16.97 -12.32
N LEU A 243 -28.85 17.38 -11.15
CA LEU A 243 -29.28 16.84 -9.86
C LEU A 243 -30.12 17.84 -9.06
N GLN A 244 -30.63 18.93 -9.66
CA GLN A 244 -31.33 19.99 -8.92
C GLN A 244 -32.55 19.48 -8.16
N ASN A 245 -33.27 18.53 -8.76
CA ASN A 245 -34.50 17.96 -8.23
C ASN A 245 -34.26 16.77 -7.30
N LEU A 246 -33.01 16.44 -6.96
CA LEU A 246 -32.70 15.35 -6.05
C LEU A 246 -33.28 15.63 -4.66
N GLN A 247 -34.10 14.70 -4.18
CA GLN A 247 -34.78 14.74 -2.89
C GLN A 247 -34.32 13.58 -2.00
N ARG A 248 -34.78 13.62 -0.74
CA ARG A 248 -34.45 12.61 0.25
C ARG A 248 -34.92 11.21 -0.18
N GLN A 249 -36.14 11.10 -0.72
CA GLN A 249 -36.70 9.82 -1.16
C GLN A 249 -35.80 9.14 -2.21
N ASP A 250 -35.21 9.90 -3.13
CA ASP A 250 -34.31 9.35 -4.16
C ASP A 250 -33.04 8.71 -3.57
N ILE A 251 -32.55 9.23 -2.44
CA ILE A 251 -31.40 8.65 -1.74
C ILE A 251 -31.78 7.33 -1.07
N GLU A 252 -32.99 7.24 -0.50
CA GLU A 252 -33.49 6.01 0.10
C GLU A 252 -33.71 4.93 -0.95
N ASP A 253 -34.29 5.31 -2.09
CA ASP A 253 -34.47 4.45 -3.25
C ASP A 253 -33.10 4.01 -3.82
N PHE A 254 -32.13 4.92 -3.85
CA PHE A 254 -30.76 4.56 -4.22
C PHE A 254 -30.14 3.56 -3.24
N LEU A 255 -30.33 3.71 -1.93
CA LEU A 255 -29.82 2.75 -0.94
C LEU A 255 -30.45 1.36 -1.13
N PHE A 256 -31.75 1.30 -1.42
CA PHE A 256 -32.42 0.07 -1.79
C PHE A 256 -31.84 -0.52 -3.09
N TYR A 257 -31.65 0.31 -4.11
CA TYR A 257 -31.05 -0.08 -5.38
C TYR A 257 -29.64 -0.66 -5.21
N VAL A 258 -28.77 -0.03 -4.42
CA VAL A 258 -27.40 -0.50 -4.17
C VAL A 258 -27.38 -1.86 -3.48
N ARG A 259 -28.34 -2.14 -2.59
CA ARG A 259 -28.42 -3.42 -1.85
C ARG A 259 -28.97 -4.57 -2.70
N ASN A 260 -29.82 -4.27 -3.67
CA ASN A 260 -30.51 -5.27 -4.48
C ASN A 260 -29.89 -5.46 -5.87
N ARG A 261 -29.01 -4.57 -6.33
CA ARG A 261 -28.32 -4.74 -7.61
C ARG A 261 -27.22 -5.78 -7.50
N GLU A 262 -27.18 -6.70 -8.46
CA GLU A 262 -26.11 -7.69 -8.56
C GLU A 262 -24.73 -7.03 -8.65
N MET A 263 -23.82 -7.42 -7.76
CA MET A 263 -22.47 -6.91 -7.80
C MET A 263 -21.62 -7.57 -8.89
N GLY A 264 -20.59 -6.84 -9.31
CA GLY A 264 -19.34 -7.46 -9.73
C GLY A 264 -19.22 -7.83 -11.19
N GLY A 265 -20.29 -7.87 -12.00
CA GLY A 265 -20.18 -8.17 -13.43
C GLY A 265 -19.35 -9.44 -13.70
N LYS A 266 -18.16 -9.31 -14.32
CA LYS A 266 -17.22 -10.43 -14.56
C LYS A 266 -16.12 -10.61 -13.49
N SER A 267 -16.20 -9.89 -12.38
CA SER A 267 -15.21 -9.96 -11.30
C SER A 267 -15.51 -11.08 -10.30
N TYR A 268 -14.56 -11.37 -9.41
CA TYR A 268 -14.72 -12.38 -8.35
C TYR A 268 -15.85 -12.08 -7.35
N THR A 269 -16.41 -10.87 -7.37
CA THR A 269 -17.56 -10.47 -6.56
C THR A 269 -18.90 -10.64 -7.28
N LYS A 270 -18.91 -11.26 -8.47
CA LYS A 270 -20.13 -11.58 -9.21
C LYS A 270 -21.10 -12.36 -8.32
N ASN A 271 -22.40 -12.02 -8.38
CA ASN A 271 -23.50 -12.66 -7.64
C ASN A 271 -23.34 -12.64 -6.11
N ARG A 272 -22.47 -11.78 -5.56
CA ARG A 272 -22.36 -11.61 -4.11
C ARG A 272 -23.31 -10.52 -3.64
N VAL A 273 -23.91 -10.72 -2.47
CA VAL A 273 -24.67 -9.68 -1.77
C VAL A 273 -23.76 -8.50 -1.45
N PRO A 274 -24.18 -7.24 -1.71
CA PRO A 274 -23.43 -6.05 -1.34
C PRO A 274 -23.08 -5.99 0.14
N SER A 275 -21.78 -6.00 0.46
CA SER A 275 -21.31 -5.80 1.84
C SER A 275 -21.62 -4.40 2.35
N ASN A 276 -21.76 -4.22 3.67
CA ASN A 276 -21.91 -2.88 4.28
C ASN A 276 -20.80 -1.92 3.86
N ARG A 277 -19.57 -2.41 3.69
CA ARG A 277 -18.46 -1.61 3.15
C ARG A 277 -18.73 -1.07 1.74
N HIS A 278 -19.32 -1.88 0.87
CA HIS A 278 -19.67 -1.46 -0.48
C HIS A 278 -20.70 -0.32 -0.45
N VAL A 279 -21.74 -0.47 0.36
CA VAL A 279 -22.79 0.55 0.52
C VAL A 279 -22.18 1.86 1.04
N ILE A 280 -21.35 1.79 2.09
CA ILE A 280 -20.63 2.96 2.63
C ILE A 280 -19.81 3.64 1.54
N GLU A 281 -19.02 2.88 0.76
CA GLU A 281 -18.18 3.44 -0.29
C GLU A 281 -19.00 4.12 -1.40
N CYS A 282 -20.14 3.56 -1.80
CA CYS A 282 -21.05 4.17 -2.77
C CYS A 282 -21.64 5.47 -2.22
N LEU A 283 -22.26 5.43 -1.04
CA LEU A 283 -22.91 6.59 -0.42
C LEU A 283 -21.91 7.71 -0.10
N SER A 284 -20.71 7.37 0.40
CA SER A 284 -19.66 8.35 0.71
C SER A 284 -19.19 9.10 -0.54
N ASN A 285 -19.15 8.45 -1.70
CA ASN A 285 -18.76 9.10 -2.95
C ASN A 285 -19.88 10.01 -3.49
N VAL A 286 -21.14 9.59 -3.36
CA VAL A 286 -22.31 10.42 -3.71
C VAL A 286 -22.37 11.66 -2.83
N ARG A 287 -22.27 11.49 -1.51
CA ARG A 287 -22.23 12.59 -0.55
C ARG A 287 -21.13 13.59 -0.89
N ARG A 288 -19.91 13.10 -1.16
CA ARG A 288 -18.75 13.93 -1.48
C ARG A 288 -18.95 14.79 -2.74
N ILE A 289 -19.50 14.22 -3.82
CA ILE A 289 -19.71 15.00 -5.05
C ILE A 289 -20.80 16.05 -4.86
N ILE A 290 -21.88 15.72 -4.12
CA ILE A 290 -22.94 16.69 -3.81
C ILE A 290 -22.42 17.81 -2.91
N GLU A 291 -21.71 17.48 -1.83
CA GLU A 291 -21.05 18.45 -0.94
C GLU A 291 -20.15 19.42 -1.73
N TYR A 292 -19.34 18.87 -2.65
CA TYR A 292 -18.48 19.67 -3.50
C TYR A 292 -19.28 20.55 -4.47
N MET A 293 -20.29 19.99 -5.14
CA MET A 293 -21.14 20.74 -6.07
C MET A 293 -21.87 21.90 -5.38
N GLN A 294 -22.39 21.68 -4.18
CA GLN A 294 -23.05 22.72 -3.39
C GLN A 294 -22.06 23.76 -2.87
N GLY A 295 -20.90 23.33 -2.33
CA GLY A 295 -19.88 24.22 -1.79
C GLY A 295 -19.25 25.15 -2.84
N PHE A 296 -19.23 24.75 -4.11
CA PHE A 296 -18.78 25.56 -5.24
C PHE A 296 -19.93 26.13 -6.09
N GLU A 297 -21.17 26.07 -5.60
CA GLU A 297 -22.37 26.66 -6.22
C GLU A 297 -22.59 26.25 -7.69
N TRP A 298 -22.41 24.96 -7.98
CA TRP A 298 -22.64 24.45 -9.32
C TRP A 298 -24.13 24.52 -9.68
N LYS A 299 -24.43 24.95 -10.91
CA LYS A 299 -25.81 25.02 -11.44
C LYS A 299 -26.49 23.65 -11.44
N GLU A 300 -25.72 22.58 -11.59
CA GLU A 300 -26.20 21.21 -11.63
C GLU A 300 -26.46 20.61 -10.23
N ALA A 301 -26.14 21.35 -9.16
CA ALA A 301 -26.24 20.89 -7.77
C ALA A 301 -27.68 20.70 -7.29
N PRO A 302 -27.94 19.71 -6.41
CA PRO A 302 -29.21 19.62 -5.70
C PRO A 302 -29.54 20.90 -4.96
N LYS A 303 -30.80 21.34 -5.07
CA LYS A 303 -31.32 22.48 -4.28
C LYS A 303 -31.44 22.12 -2.81
N THR A 304 -31.73 20.86 -2.52
CA THR A 304 -31.81 20.32 -1.16
C THR A 304 -30.40 20.19 -0.57
N PRO A 305 -30.09 20.79 0.58
CA PRO A 305 -28.80 20.65 1.23
C PRO A 305 -28.42 19.19 1.50
N VAL A 306 -27.16 18.83 1.30
CA VAL A 306 -26.68 17.44 1.41
C VAL A 306 -26.94 16.79 2.77
N ASN A 307 -26.92 17.56 3.85
CA ASN A 307 -27.24 17.09 5.20
C ASN A 307 -28.73 16.78 5.43
N ARG A 308 -29.62 17.17 4.50
CA ARG A 308 -31.03 16.75 4.44
C ARG A 308 -31.26 15.64 3.42
N LEU A 309 -30.29 15.38 2.55
CA LEU A 309 -30.32 14.28 1.58
C LEU A 309 -29.71 13.00 2.15
N ILE A 310 -28.58 13.10 2.84
CA ILE A 310 -27.80 11.95 3.34
C ILE A 310 -27.48 12.16 4.83
N PHE A 311 -28.08 11.32 5.67
CA PHE A 311 -27.90 11.31 7.11
C PHE A 311 -26.76 10.37 7.52
N LEU A 312 -26.31 10.46 8.78
CA LEU A 312 -25.27 9.56 9.30
C LEU A 312 -25.83 8.14 9.49
N GLU A 313 -27.11 8.04 9.76
CA GLU A 313 -27.89 6.81 9.97
C GLU A 313 -27.99 5.96 8.69
N ASP A 314 -27.85 6.58 7.51
CA ASP A 314 -27.83 5.88 6.23
C ASP A 314 -26.59 4.98 6.06
N PHE A 315 -25.51 5.32 6.76
CA PHE A 315 -24.27 4.57 6.68
C PHE A 315 -24.39 3.31 7.53
N PRO A 316 -24.37 2.10 6.93
CA PRO A 316 -24.49 0.90 7.72
C PRO A 316 -23.30 0.76 8.68
N ARG A 317 -23.56 0.22 9.87
CA ARG A 317 -22.49 -0.06 10.82
C ARG A 317 -21.49 -1.02 10.19
N ARG A 318 -20.20 -0.68 10.29
CA ARG A 318 -19.14 -1.62 9.95
C ARG A 318 -19.19 -2.74 10.98
N GLU A 319 -19.30 -3.96 10.51
CA GLU A 319 -19.06 -5.13 11.34
C GLU A 319 -17.70 -4.96 12.01
N LYS A 320 -17.69 -4.97 13.35
CA LYS A 320 -16.44 -5.00 14.11
C LYS A 320 -15.76 -6.31 13.75
N LYS A 321 -14.68 -6.24 12.99
CA LYS A 321 -13.83 -7.41 12.78
C LYS A 321 -13.20 -7.74 14.12
N ASN A 322 -13.28 -9.00 14.54
CA ASN A 322 -12.47 -9.50 15.65
C ASN A 322 -11.00 -9.42 15.23
N TYR A 323 -10.33 -8.33 15.58
CA TYR A 323 -8.92 -8.12 15.24
C TYR A 323 -8.04 -9.24 15.80
N HIS A 324 -8.48 -9.88 16.90
CA HIS A 324 -7.87 -11.08 17.51
C HIS A 324 -7.64 -12.25 16.54
N GLU A 325 -8.46 -12.40 15.51
CA GLU A 325 -8.35 -13.52 14.54
C GLU A 325 -7.79 -13.07 13.18
N HIS A 326 -7.46 -11.78 13.02
CA HIS A 326 -7.44 -11.15 11.69
C HIS A 326 -6.23 -10.27 11.36
N VAL A 327 -5.28 -10.07 12.27
CA VAL A 327 -3.97 -9.53 11.85
C VAL A 327 -3.24 -10.64 11.08
N LYS A 328 -3.53 -10.72 9.78
CA LYS A 328 -2.90 -11.63 8.82
C LYS A 328 -1.47 -11.15 8.52
N HIS A 329 -0.65 -11.11 9.57
CA HIS A 329 0.80 -11.06 9.45
C HIS A 329 1.31 -12.42 8.99
N VAL A 330 2.57 -12.47 8.58
CA VAL A 330 3.27 -13.72 8.31
C VAL A 330 3.86 -14.21 9.65
N PRO A 331 3.46 -15.38 10.18
CA PRO A 331 4.09 -15.97 11.38
C PRO A 331 5.54 -16.41 11.14
N ASP A 332 6.32 -16.59 12.21
CA ASP A 332 7.75 -16.98 12.12
C ASP A 332 7.94 -18.30 11.37
N PHE A 333 7.18 -19.33 11.71
CA PHE A 333 7.25 -20.63 11.04
C PHE A 333 6.87 -20.59 9.54
N ILE A 334 6.07 -19.60 9.10
CA ILE A 334 5.81 -19.38 7.67
C ILE A 334 7.01 -18.69 7.03
N TRP A 335 7.59 -17.72 7.74
CA TRP A 335 8.76 -16.99 7.25
C TRP A 335 9.98 -17.91 7.08
N GLU A 336 10.21 -18.84 8.00
CA GLU A 336 11.24 -19.88 7.89
C GLU A 336 11.07 -20.72 6.61
N GLN A 337 9.86 -21.23 6.37
CA GLN A 337 9.54 -21.95 5.13
C GLN A 337 9.77 -21.09 3.87
N VAL A 338 9.48 -19.78 3.93
CA VAL A 338 9.76 -18.85 2.81
C VAL A 338 11.26 -18.70 2.60
N LEU A 339 12.05 -18.55 3.67
CA LEU A 339 13.51 -18.40 3.61
C LEU A 339 14.18 -19.62 3.00
N GLU A 340 13.78 -20.83 3.43
CA GLU A 340 14.29 -22.10 2.89
C GLU A 340 14.07 -22.21 1.37
N ASN A 341 12.97 -21.65 0.88
CA ASN A 341 12.57 -21.73 -0.53
C ASN A 341 12.87 -20.46 -1.33
N LEU A 342 13.50 -19.44 -0.72
CA LEU A 342 13.69 -18.12 -1.33
C LEU A 342 14.54 -18.17 -2.60
N HIS A 343 15.51 -19.09 -2.66
CA HIS A 343 16.38 -19.34 -3.81
C HIS A 343 15.63 -19.84 -5.06
N ASN A 344 14.38 -20.29 -4.93
CA ASN A 344 13.54 -20.71 -6.04
C ASN A 344 12.75 -19.55 -6.68
N LEU A 345 12.80 -18.35 -6.11
CA LEU A 345 12.23 -17.16 -6.70
C LEU A 345 13.20 -16.50 -7.67
N ASP A 346 12.65 -15.65 -8.55
CA ASP A 346 13.45 -14.68 -9.27
C ASP A 346 14.27 -13.83 -8.28
N SER A 347 15.56 -13.65 -8.57
CA SER A 347 16.51 -13.07 -7.62
C SER A 347 16.16 -11.63 -7.24
N GLU A 348 15.58 -10.84 -8.15
CA GLU A 348 15.14 -9.47 -7.83
C GLU A 348 13.92 -9.49 -6.91
N ILE A 349 12.97 -10.39 -7.16
CA ILE A 349 11.79 -10.57 -6.29
C ILE A 349 12.21 -11.06 -4.90
N ALA A 350 13.17 -11.98 -4.80
CA ALA A 350 13.71 -12.45 -3.53
C ALA A 350 14.31 -11.30 -2.70
N ARG A 351 15.20 -10.50 -3.30
CA ARG A 351 15.80 -9.31 -2.64
C ARG A 351 14.73 -8.31 -2.22
N LEU A 352 13.72 -8.07 -3.06
CA LEU A 352 12.60 -7.19 -2.76
C LEU A 352 11.82 -7.66 -1.52
N ILE A 353 11.54 -8.96 -1.40
CA ILE A 353 10.83 -9.53 -0.24
C ILE A 353 11.63 -9.37 1.05
N VAL A 354 12.95 -9.62 1.00
CA VAL A 354 13.82 -9.44 2.18
C VAL A 354 13.84 -7.99 2.63
N ILE A 355 13.93 -7.03 1.71
CA ILE A 355 13.84 -5.60 2.04
C ILE A 355 12.46 -5.24 2.62
N MET A 356 11.38 -5.79 2.06
CA MET A 356 10.03 -5.59 2.61
C MET A 356 9.91 -6.05 4.07
N GLU A 357 10.48 -7.20 4.39
CA GLU A 357 10.46 -7.76 5.74
C GLU A 357 11.33 -6.95 6.71
N ALA A 358 12.54 -6.58 6.30
CA ALA A 358 13.48 -5.85 7.14
C ALA A 358 13.02 -4.41 7.48
N THR A 359 12.22 -3.79 6.61
CA THR A 359 11.90 -2.35 6.71
C THR A 359 10.46 -2.07 7.11
N GLY A 360 9.56 -3.05 6.97
CA GLY A 360 8.13 -2.85 7.14
C GLY A 360 7.49 -1.88 6.13
N PHE A 361 8.20 -1.50 5.06
CA PHE A 361 7.66 -0.64 4.00
C PHE A 361 6.50 -1.35 3.29
N ARG A 362 5.54 -0.59 2.75
CA ARG A 362 4.48 -1.21 1.93
C ARG A 362 5.11 -1.77 0.65
N VAL A 363 4.58 -2.87 0.12
CA VAL A 363 5.04 -3.44 -1.16
C VAL A 363 5.13 -2.39 -2.28
N SER A 364 4.17 -1.47 -2.34
CA SER A 364 4.16 -0.38 -3.32
C SER A 364 5.26 0.64 -3.11
N ASP A 365 5.75 0.81 -1.89
CA ASP A 365 6.78 1.77 -1.53
C ASP A 365 8.15 1.13 -1.82
N VAL A 366 8.36 -0.14 -1.45
CA VAL A 366 9.57 -0.92 -1.79
C VAL A 366 9.77 -1.06 -3.31
N CYS A 367 8.72 -1.39 -4.06
CA CYS A 367 8.80 -1.54 -5.52
C CYS A 367 9.34 -0.31 -6.24
N GLN A 368 9.23 0.88 -5.64
CA GLN A 368 9.69 2.14 -6.23
C GLN A 368 10.59 2.90 -5.23
N LEU A 369 11.39 2.16 -4.45
CA LEU A 369 12.59 2.69 -3.83
C LEU A 369 13.52 3.22 -4.92
N GLN A 370 14.23 4.30 -4.60
CA GLN A 370 15.24 4.87 -5.49
C GLN A 370 16.54 4.06 -5.40
N LEU A 371 17.37 4.12 -6.44
CA LEU A 371 18.68 3.46 -6.46
C LEU A 371 19.57 3.96 -5.33
N ASN A 372 19.50 5.24 -4.97
CA ASN A 372 20.27 5.85 -3.87
C ASN A 372 19.58 5.76 -2.51
N CYS A 373 18.86 4.67 -2.21
CA CYS A 373 18.06 4.53 -0.98
C CYS A 373 18.86 4.20 0.30
N LEU A 374 20.19 4.22 0.27
CA LEU A 374 21.03 3.94 1.44
C LEU A 374 21.63 5.22 2.00
N ALA A 375 21.52 5.41 3.31
CA ALA A 375 22.17 6.50 4.03
C ALA A 375 22.94 5.96 5.22
N TYR A 376 24.21 6.37 5.36
CA TYR A 376 25.01 6.10 6.55
C TYR A 376 25.00 7.32 7.47
N LYS A 377 24.72 7.12 8.75
CA LYS A 377 24.73 8.15 9.79
C LYS A 377 25.64 7.70 10.94
N GLN A 378 25.84 8.57 11.93
CA GLN A 378 26.67 8.25 13.12
C GLN A 378 26.20 6.97 13.82
N ASP A 379 24.90 6.70 13.83
CA ASP A 379 24.28 5.55 14.50
C ASP A 379 24.08 4.33 13.57
N GLY A 380 24.76 4.29 12.41
CA GLY A 380 24.73 3.16 11.48
C GLY A 380 23.93 3.41 10.19
N TRP A 381 23.50 2.31 9.55
CA TRP A 381 22.86 2.31 8.24
C TRP A 381 21.33 2.51 8.29
N TRP A 382 20.83 3.28 7.33
CA TRP A 382 19.42 3.61 7.18
C TRP A 382 18.98 3.38 5.74
N LEU A 383 17.77 2.84 5.58
CA LEU A 383 17.07 2.84 4.31
C LEU A 383 16.18 4.09 4.22
N VAL A 384 16.27 4.81 3.11
CA VAL A 384 15.51 6.03 2.82
C VAL A 384 14.51 5.76 1.70
N GLY A 385 13.25 6.12 1.91
CA GLY A 385 12.27 6.08 0.83
C GLY A 385 10.90 6.68 1.16
N ASP A 386 10.14 6.98 0.11
CA ASP A 386 8.86 7.67 0.25
C ASP A 386 7.71 6.75 0.69
N GLN A 387 6.96 7.20 1.71
CA GLN A 387 5.72 6.59 2.17
C GLN A 387 4.52 7.26 1.48
N ARG A 388 4.36 6.96 0.20
CA ARG A 388 3.43 7.64 -0.72
C ARG A 388 1.97 7.67 -0.26
N LYS A 389 1.50 6.63 0.41
CA LYS A 389 0.10 6.56 0.88
C LYS A 389 -0.25 7.70 1.86
N VAL A 390 0.72 8.09 2.67
CA VAL A 390 0.58 9.11 3.72
C VAL A 390 1.32 10.40 3.36
N ASN A 391 1.85 10.48 2.14
CA ASN A 391 2.59 11.62 1.60
C ASN A 391 3.80 12.05 2.45
N VAL A 392 4.50 11.09 3.08
CA VAL A 392 5.76 11.36 3.78
C VAL A 392 6.91 11.02 2.85
N LYS A 393 7.77 11.99 2.56
CA LYS A 393 8.95 11.83 1.71
C LYS A 393 10.17 11.50 2.56
N GLU A 394 11.16 10.82 1.96
CA GLU A 394 12.46 10.55 2.58
C GLU A 394 12.36 9.90 3.98
N HIS A 395 11.35 9.06 4.17
CA HIS A 395 11.16 8.35 5.43
C HIS A 395 12.32 7.37 5.64
N ILE A 396 12.83 7.32 6.87
CA ILE A 396 14.01 6.52 7.22
C ILE A 396 13.67 5.40 8.18
N VAL A 397 14.27 4.23 7.96
CA VAL A 397 14.20 3.07 8.87
C VAL A 397 15.61 2.49 9.01
N PRO A 398 16.06 2.16 10.24
CA PRO A 398 17.37 1.57 10.44
C PRO A 398 17.40 0.16 9.84
N ILE A 399 18.52 -0.20 9.23
CA ILE A 399 18.73 -1.51 8.60
C ILE A 399 20.10 -2.08 9.01
N SER A 400 20.21 -3.41 9.00
CA SER A 400 21.47 -4.10 9.29
C SER A 400 22.41 -4.09 8.08
N GLU A 401 23.68 -4.43 8.31
CA GLU A 401 24.70 -4.48 7.25
C GLU A 401 24.37 -5.53 6.17
N GLU A 402 23.77 -6.66 6.55
CA GLU A 402 23.35 -7.70 5.60
C GLU A 402 22.28 -7.17 4.62
N ILE A 403 21.37 -6.31 5.09
CA ILE A 403 20.37 -5.68 4.22
C ILE A 403 21.03 -4.65 3.30
N VAL A 404 22.05 -3.93 3.77
CA VAL A 404 22.84 -3.01 2.95
C VAL A 404 23.52 -3.77 1.81
N GLU A 405 24.11 -4.93 2.09
CA GLU A 405 24.70 -5.80 1.06
C GLU A 405 23.67 -6.24 0.02
N ILE A 406 22.48 -6.66 0.45
CA ILE A 406 21.39 -7.04 -0.46
C ILE A 406 21.00 -5.87 -1.39
N VAL A 407 20.92 -4.65 -0.85
CA VAL A 407 20.62 -3.46 -1.64
C VAL A 407 21.77 -3.17 -2.62
N LYS A 408 23.03 -3.27 -2.19
CA LYS A 408 24.21 -3.07 -3.04
C LYS A 408 24.27 -4.08 -4.19
N ILE A 409 23.97 -5.35 -3.92
CA ILE A 409 23.87 -6.40 -4.97
C ILE A 409 22.82 -6.02 -6.01
N GLN A 410 21.64 -5.53 -5.57
CA GLN A 410 20.61 -5.07 -6.50
C GLN A 410 21.05 -3.81 -7.27
N GLN A 411 21.71 -2.84 -6.62
CA GLN A 411 22.25 -1.65 -7.29
C GLN A 411 23.26 -2.05 -8.37
N GLU A 412 24.18 -2.95 -8.05
CA GLU A 412 25.19 -3.48 -8.98
C GLU A 412 24.53 -4.20 -10.16
N TYR A 413 23.56 -5.08 -9.89
CA TYR A 413 22.77 -5.75 -10.93
C TYR A 413 22.16 -4.75 -11.92
N ILE A 414 21.53 -3.69 -11.42
CA ILE A 414 20.92 -2.65 -12.29
C ILE A 414 21.98 -1.83 -13.02
N ASN A 415 23.09 -1.47 -12.36
CA ASN A 415 24.16 -0.67 -12.95
C ASN A 415 24.93 -1.42 -14.05
N ASN A 416 24.98 -2.74 -13.96
CA ASN A 416 25.64 -3.63 -14.92
C ASN A 416 24.68 -4.15 -16.00
N HIS A 417 23.38 -3.92 -15.88
CA HIS A 417 22.41 -4.38 -16.87
C HIS A 417 22.50 -3.55 -18.17
N GLU A 418 22.57 -4.24 -19.32
CA GLU A 418 22.64 -3.63 -20.67
C GLU A 418 21.54 -2.58 -20.96
N LYS A 419 20.36 -2.76 -20.35
CA LYS A 419 19.16 -1.94 -20.58
C LYS A 419 18.92 -0.92 -19.47
N LYS A 420 19.94 -0.61 -18.66
CA LYS A 420 19.85 0.37 -17.56
C LYS A 420 19.37 1.76 -17.99
N HIS A 421 19.65 2.17 -19.23
CA HIS A 421 19.18 3.42 -19.81
C HIS A 421 17.64 3.53 -19.84
N ASN A 422 16.91 2.41 -19.75
CA ASN A 422 15.45 2.40 -19.64
C ASN A 422 14.95 2.74 -18.21
N ASN A 423 15.81 2.76 -17.19
CA ASN A 423 15.47 3.14 -15.82
C ASN A 423 15.44 4.66 -15.61
N LEU A 424 14.57 5.34 -16.35
CA LEU A 424 14.47 6.81 -16.33
C LEU A 424 14.12 7.39 -14.94
N ASN A 425 13.46 6.60 -14.09
CA ASN A 425 13.02 7.02 -12.76
C ASN A 425 13.95 6.54 -11.63
N GLN A 426 15.14 6.02 -11.97
CA GLN A 426 16.18 5.59 -11.02
C GLN A 426 15.66 4.65 -9.93
N PHE A 427 14.73 3.73 -10.25
CA PHE A 427 14.21 2.78 -9.27
C PHE A 427 15.24 1.68 -8.98
N LEU A 428 15.29 1.21 -7.73
CA LEU A 428 16.06 0.04 -7.32
C LEU A 428 15.51 -1.26 -7.95
N PHE A 429 14.19 -1.32 -8.16
CA PHE A 429 13.49 -2.44 -8.82
C PHE A 429 12.73 -1.97 -10.07
N PRO A 430 13.42 -1.63 -11.17
CA PRO A 430 12.80 -1.15 -12.39
C PRO A 430 12.40 -2.31 -13.32
N VAL A 431 11.35 -2.12 -14.10
CA VAL A 431 11.10 -2.94 -15.28
C VAL A 431 11.94 -2.36 -16.42
N LEU A 432 12.91 -3.13 -16.91
CA LEU A 432 13.85 -2.68 -17.96
C LEU A 432 13.39 -3.00 -19.39
N THR A 433 12.40 -3.89 -19.57
CA THR A 433 11.91 -4.34 -20.89
C THR A 433 10.39 -4.44 -20.96
N GLY A 434 9.85 -4.49 -22.18
CA GLY A 434 8.43 -4.63 -22.45
C GLY A 434 7.64 -3.32 -22.32
N LYS A 435 6.32 -3.41 -22.52
CA LYS A 435 5.36 -2.27 -22.44
C LYS A 435 5.33 -1.46 -21.14
N ASN A 436 5.98 -1.97 -20.09
CA ASN A 436 6.07 -1.32 -18.78
C ASN A 436 7.52 -0.86 -18.49
N ARG A 437 8.41 -0.84 -19.49
CA ARG A 437 9.78 -0.34 -19.33
C ARG A 437 9.79 1.06 -18.68
N GLY A 438 10.73 1.27 -17.77
CA GLY A 438 10.86 2.49 -16.98
C GLY A 438 9.84 2.63 -15.84
N MET A 439 8.94 1.66 -15.64
CA MET A 439 8.08 1.60 -14.45
C MET A 439 8.73 0.78 -13.35
N ALA A 440 8.31 1.00 -12.11
CA ALA A 440 8.65 0.13 -11.00
C ALA A 440 8.07 -1.29 -11.14
N PHE A 441 8.68 -2.24 -10.43
CA PHE A 441 8.15 -3.59 -10.27
C PHE A 441 6.68 -3.58 -9.81
N SER A 442 5.94 -4.60 -10.25
CA SER A 442 4.50 -4.68 -10.01
C SER A 442 4.27 -5.27 -8.62
N GLN A 443 3.59 -4.53 -7.75
CA GLN A 443 3.15 -5.06 -6.45
C GLN A 443 2.32 -6.35 -6.60
N LYS A 444 1.57 -6.51 -7.70
CA LYS A 444 0.82 -7.74 -7.97
C LYS A 444 1.73 -8.90 -8.36
N SER A 445 2.83 -8.63 -9.04
CA SER A 445 3.79 -9.66 -9.46
C SER A 445 4.52 -10.23 -8.25
N VAL A 446 4.88 -9.38 -7.28
CA VAL A 446 5.48 -9.82 -6.01
C VAL A 446 4.52 -10.75 -5.25
N THR A 447 3.28 -10.32 -5.03
CA THR A 447 2.28 -11.16 -4.35
C THR A 447 1.96 -12.44 -5.13
N TYR A 448 1.94 -12.38 -6.46
CA TYR A 448 1.75 -13.56 -7.29
C TYR A 448 2.91 -14.56 -7.14
N ALA A 449 4.16 -14.08 -7.19
CA ALA A 449 5.35 -14.91 -7.03
C ALA A 449 5.38 -15.61 -5.66
N LEU A 450 5.08 -14.89 -4.57
CA LEU A 450 4.96 -15.46 -3.23
C LEU A 450 3.90 -16.57 -3.14
N ASN A 451 2.72 -16.34 -3.72
CA ASN A 451 1.66 -17.35 -3.70
C ASN A 451 1.97 -18.55 -4.60
N GLN A 452 2.63 -18.35 -5.74
CA GLN A 452 3.13 -19.44 -6.58
C GLN A 452 4.20 -20.27 -5.84
N LEU A 453 5.08 -19.61 -5.08
CA LEU A 453 6.06 -20.29 -4.23
C LEU A 453 5.34 -21.14 -3.17
N ALA A 454 4.36 -20.56 -2.48
CA ALA A 454 3.54 -21.25 -1.48
C ALA A 454 2.84 -22.49 -2.05
N GLU A 455 2.23 -22.35 -3.23
CA GLU A 455 1.54 -23.45 -3.90
C GLU A 455 2.49 -24.57 -4.34
N LYS A 456 3.65 -24.20 -4.90
CA LYS A 456 4.63 -25.13 -5.46
C LYS A 456 5.41 -25.89 -4.39
N TYR A 457 5.85 -25.20 -3.34
CA TYR A 457 6.68 -25.77 -2.27
C TYR A 457 5.89 -26.09 -1.00
N LYS A 458 4.55 -26.00 -1.06
CA LYS A 458 3.66 -26.33 0.05
C LYS A 458 4.04 -25.58 1.33
N ILE A 459 4.07 -24.26 1.26
CA ILE A 459 4.21 -23.43 2.46
C ILE A 459 2.89 -23.50 3.23
N LEU A 460 2.88 -24.24 4.34
CA LEU A 460 1.66 -24.59 5.07
C LEU A 460 1.47 -23.75 6.33
N ASP A 461 0.23 -23.37 6.60
CA ASP A 461 -0.17 -22.81 7.87
C ASP A 461 -0.35 -23.85 8.97
N LYS A 462 -0.69 -23.41 10.18
CA LYS A 462 -0.88 -24.27 11.35
C LYS A 462 -1.99 -25.32 11.19
N ASN A 463 -2.88 -25.14 10.21
CA ASN A 463 -3.97 -26.07 9.91
C ASN A 463 -3.60 -27.03 8.77
N GLY A 464 -2.39 -26.93 8.22
CA GLY A 464 -1.94 -27.72 7.07
C GLY A 464 -2.44 -27.20 5.72
N GLU A 465 -3.01 -25.98 5.67
CA GLU A 465 -3.47 -25.37 4.42
C GLU A 465 -2.38 -24.50 3.79
N ILE A 466 -2.38 -24.37 2.46
CA ILE A 466 -1.41 -23.51 1.75
C ILE A 466 -1.62 -22.04 2.18
N PHE A 467 -0.57 -21.41 2.69
CA PHE A 467 -0.63 -20.05 3.17
C PHE A 467 -0.82 -19.04 2.03
N LEU A 468 -1.86 -18.22 2.11
CA LEU A 468 -2.15 -17.16 1.13
C LEU A 468 -1.57 -15.81 1.56
N PHE A 469 -0.48 -15.40 0.91
CA PHE A 469 0.15 -14.10 1.11
C PHE A 469 -0.73 -12.95 0.60
N LYS A 470 -0.93 -11.96 1.47
CA LYS A 470 -1.61 -10.70 1.16
C LYS A 470 -0.60 -9.56 1.00
N ASN A 471 -0.97 -8.51 0.26
CA ASN A 471 -0.11 -7.37 -0.09
C ASN A 471 0.62 -6.67 1.09
N HIS A 472 0.12 -6.80 2.32
CA HIS A 472 0.67 -6.12 3.50
C HIS A 472 1.05 -7.07 4.64
N ALA A 473 1.14 -8.38 4.37
CA ALA A 473 1.39 -9.37 5.42
C ALA A 473 2.77 -9.17 6.10
N PHE A 474 3.84 -8.92 5.32
CA PHE A 474 5.17 -8.61 5.85
C PHE A 474 5.23 -7.31 6.64
N ARG A 475 4.54 -6.27 6.18
CA ARG A 475 4.42 -5.03 6.96
C ARG A 475 3.76 -5.24 8.32
N HIS A 476 2.72 -6.07 8.38
CA HIS A 476 2.09 -6.41 9.65
C HIS A 476 3.01 -7.26 10.52
N ARG A 477 3.78 -8.17 9.93
CA ARG A 477 4.80 -8.96 10.62
C ARG A 477 5.85 -8.05 11.27
N TYR A 478 6.42 -7.11 10.52
CA TYR A 478 7.36 -6.12 11.06
C TYR A 478 6.79 -5.37 12.27
N GLY A 479 5.57 -4.82 12.15
CA GLY A 479 4.93 -4.10 13.25
C GLY A 479 4.66 -4.95 14.49
N VAL A 480 4.20 -6.20 14.30
CA VAL A 480 3.98 -7.16 15.40
C VAL A 480 5.30 -7.55 16.05
N ASN A 481 6.34 -7.84 15.27
CA ASN A 481 7.65 -8.25 15.77
C ASN A 481 8.31 -7.14 16.60
N LEU A 482 8.24 -5.88 16.15
CA LEU A 482 8.78 -4.76 16.93
C LEU A 482 8.10 -4.62 18.29
N ILE A 483 6.76 -4.71 18.34
CA ILE A 483 6.02 -4.62 19.60
C ILE A 483 6.32 -5.83 20.51
N ASN A 484 6.35 -7.04 19.97
CA ASN A 484 6.68 -8.25 20.73
C ASN A 484 8.10 -8.21 21.31
N ASN A 485 9.03 -7.56 20.59
CA ASN A 485 10.40 -7.31 21.04
C ASN A 485 10.51 -6.12 22.01
N GLY A 486 9.39 -5.55 22.46
CA GLY A 486 9.36 -4.52 23.50
C GLY A 486 9.50 -3.08 23.00
N MET A 487 9.43 -2.84 21.68
CA MET A 487 9.51 -1.48 21.17
C MET A 487 8.23 -0.68 21.51
N ASN A 488 8.42 0.54 22.02
CA ASN A 488 7.34 1.47 22.34
C ASN A 488 6.43 1.71 21.10
N ILE A 489 5.11 1.73 21.34
CA ILE A 489 4.11 1.90 20.28
C ILE A 489 4.28 3.20 19.48
N LEU A 490 4.73 4.30 20.10
CA LEU A 490 5.01 5.57 19.42
C LEU A 490 6.22 5.44 18.48
N HIS A 491 7.26 4.69 18.88
CA HIS A 491 8.40 4.39 18.03
C HIS A 491 7.99 3.51 16.84
N VAL A 492 7.16 2.48 17.07
CA VAL A 492 6.60 1.67 15.97
C VAL A 492 5.73 2.53 15.05
N GLN A 493 4.90 3.42 15.59
CA GLN A 493 4.10 4.36 14.80
C GLN A 493 4.99 5.22 13.88
N LYS A 494 6.10 5.75 14.43
CA LYS A 494 7.09 6.54 13.67
C LYS A 494 7.77 5.70 12.59
N LEU A 495 8.33 4.54 12.92
CA LEU A 495 8.99 3.65 11.96
C LEU A 495 8.07 3.20 10.83
N MET A 496 6.79 2.96 11.14
CA MET A 496 5.80 2.58 10.15
C MET A 496 5.21 3.77 9.39
N ALA A 497 5.52 5.02 9.74
CA ALA A 497 4.89 6.22 9.16
C ALA A 497 3.36 6.14 9.19
N HIS A 498 2.81 5.87 10.37
CA HIS A 498 1.37 5.86 10.61
C HIS A 498 0.86 7.26 10.95
N THR A 499 -0.21 7.69 10.27
CA THR A 499 -0.83 9.01 10.45
C THR A 499 -1.70 9.11 11.70
N SER A 500 -2.07 7.97 12.30
CA SER A 500 -2.86 7.95 13.53
C SER A 500 -2.45 6.78 14.44
N PRO A 501 -2.53 6.94 15.78
CA PRO A 501 -2.21 5.89 16.73
C PRO A 501 -3.05 4.62 16.55
N GLU A 502 -4.32 4.74 16.13
CA GLU A 502 -5.23 3.60 15.93
C GLU A 502 -4.71 2.59 14.91
N MET A 503 -3.97 3.07 13.90
CA MET A 503 -3.30 2.20 12.93
C MET A 503 -2.24 1.31 13.58
N THR A 504 -1.53 1.82 14.59
CA THR A 504 -0.50 1.08 15.32
C THR A 504 -1.10 0.24 16.45
N LEU A 505 -2.18 0.71 17.10
CA LEU A 505 -2.92 -0.05 18.11
C LEU A 505 -3.46 -1.38 17.57
N THR A 506 -3.58 -1.52 16.25
CA THR A 506 -3.86 -2.81 15.60
C THR A 506 -2.83 -3.90 15.96
N TYR A 507 -1.60 -3.52 16.34
CA TYR A 507 -0.54 -4.43 16.78
C TYR A 507 -0.40 -4.50 18.31
N ALA A 508 -0.99 -3.56 19.05
CA ALA A 508 -0.75 -3.35 20.48
C ALA A 508 -1.37 -4.42 21.39
N LYS A 509 -1.87 -5.53 20.84
CA LYS A 509 -2.16 -6.70 21.69
C LYS A 509 -0.83 -7.38 22.04
N ILE A 510 -0.20 -6.80 23.05
CA ILE A 510 0.74 -7.43 23.96
C ILE A 510 0.23 -8.85 24.24
N SER A 511 1.04 -9.90 23.99
CA SER A 511 0.66 -11.25 24.41
C SER A 511 0.38 -11.25 25.90
N ASP A 512 -0.56 -12.03 26.42
CA ASP A 512 -0.86 -12.05 27.86
C ASP A 512 0.43 -12.26 28.70
N ASN A 513 1.43 -12.95 28.13
CA ASN A 513 2.79 -13.10 28.68
C ASN A 513 3.62 -11.81 28.71
N THR A 514 3.52 -10.95 27.70
CA THR A 514 4.21 -9.66 27.70
C THR A 514 3.52 -8.67 28.64
N LEU A 515 2.19 -8.72 28.75
CA LEU A 515 1.44 -7.89 29.69
C LEU A 515 1.77 -8.33 31.12
N ARG A 516 1.83 -9.65 31.32
CA ARG A 516 2.30 -10.28 32.54
C ARG A 516 3.73 -9.88 32.88
N ARG A 517 4.67 -9.90 31.92
CA ARG A 517 6.06 -9.49 32.11
C ARG A 517 6.19 -8.01 32.46
N GLU A 518 5.50 -7.12 31.75
CA GLU A 518 5.50 -5.68 32.07
C GLU A 518 4.80 -5.41 33.42
N TRP A 519 3.77 -6.18 33.77
CA TRP A 519 3.12 -6.13 35.08
C TRP A 519 4.03 -6.67 36.21
N GLU A 520 4.77 -7.76 35.97
CA GLU A 520 5.73 -8.35 36.91
C GLU A 520 6.94 -7.44 37.15
N LYS A 521 7.42 -6.73 36.12
CA LYS A 521 8.45 -5.68 36.28
C LYS A 521 8.01 -4.59 37.27
N VAL A 522 6.72 -4.27 37.29
CA VAL A 522 6.12 -3.27 38.18
C VAL A 522 5.83 -3.82 39.59
N GLN A 523 5.82 -5.15 39.78
CA GLN A 523 5.60 -5.78 41.09
C GLN A 523 6.89 -5.96 41.90
N ASN A 524 8.05 -6.06 41.24
CA ASN A 524 9.34 -6.30 41.90
C ASN A 524 10.12 -5.00 42.10
N SER A 525 9.71 -4.25 43.12
CA SER A 525 10.28 -2.93 43.39
C SER A 525 10.49 -2.63 44.86
N VAL A 526 11.47 -1.76 45.11
CA VAL A 526 11.89 -1.32 46.44
C VAL A 526 11.77 0.20 46.58
N ARG A 527 11.37 0.66 47.76
CA ARG A 527 11.42 2.08 48.17
C ARG A 527 12.23 2.28 49.43
N ILE A 528 12.63 3.52 49.68
CA ILE A 528 13.24 3.96 50.93
C ILE A 528 12.13 4.53 51.83
N ASP A 529 12.04 4.04 53.07
CA ASP A 529 11.09 4.55 54.05
C ASP A 529 11.61 5.80 54.79
N THR A 530 10.88 6.27 55.81
CA THR A 530 11.30 7.43 56.63
C THR A 530 12.56 7.24 57.44
N THR A 531 12.86 6.00 57.81
CA THR A 531 14.03 5.68 58.64
C THR A 531 15.25 5.39 57.77
N GLY A 532 15.06 5.26 56.46
CA GLY A 532 16.10 4.99 55.48
C GLY A 532 16.24 3.51 55.13
N GLU A 533 15.36 2.65 55.61
CA GLU A 533 15.34 1.22 55.31
C GLU A 533 14.67 0.94 53.95
N LEU A 534 15.14 -0.12 53.28
CA LEU A 534 14.55 -0.57 52.02
C LEU A 534 13.39 -1.51 52.29
N ILE A 535 12.20 -1.11 51.87
CA ILE A 535 11.00 -1.93 51.97
C ILE A 535 10.50 -2.31 50.57
N GLN A 536 10.01 -3.55 50.44
CA GLN A 536 9.31 -3.99 49.24
C GLN A 536 8.04 -3.17 49.08
N ALA A 537 7.77 -2.74 47.86
CA ALA A 537 6.61 -1.93 47.59
C ALA A 537 5.99 -2.22 46.24
N SER A 538 4.66 -2.11 46.23
CA SER A 538 3.82 -2.12 45.04
C SER A 538 3.70 -0.70 44.49
N LEU A 539 4.08 -0.48 43.22
CA LEU A 539 3.88 0.81 42.54
C LEU A 539 2.41 1.29 42.61
N PRO A 540 1.38 0.41 42.50
CA PRO A 540 -0.01 0.77 42.76
C PRO A 540 -0.32 1.39 44.13
N GLU A 541 0.14 0.76 45.22
CA GLU A 541 -0.15 1.22 46.58
C GLU A 541 0.46 2.61 46.82
N GLN A 542 1.65 2.83 46.27
CA GLN A 542 2.32 4.11 46.40
C GLN A 542 1.72 5.21 45.52
N ALA A 543 1.19 4.85 44.35
CA ALA A 543 0.45 5.79 43.51
C ALA A 543 -0.72 6.38 44.30
N GLU A 544 -1.47 5.53 44.99
CA GLU A 544 -2.56 5.92 45.87
C GLU A 544 -2.07 6.81 47.04
N GLU A 545 -0.98 6.41 47.72
CA GLU A 545 -0.36 7.24 48.77
C GLU A 545 0.09 8.63 48.27
N ASN A 546 0.50 8.76 47.01
CA ASN A 546 0.94 10.03 46.40
C ASN A 546 -0.18 10.77 45.65
N GLY A 547 -1.43 10.29 45.73
CA GLY A 547 -2.59 10.91 45.07
C GLY A 547 -2.53 10.85 43.54
N LEU A 548 -1.89 9.83 42.98
CA LEU A 548 -1.77 9.57 41.54
C LEU A 548 -2.66 8.40 41.12
N GLU A 549 -3.41 8.59 40.04
CA GLU A 549 -4.14 7.49 39.41
C GLU A 549 -3.18 6.54 38.69
N LEU A 550 -3.41 5.24 38.83
CA LEU A 550 -2.57 4.21 38.20
C LEU A 550 -2.53 4.34 36.67
N GLU A 551 -3.64 4.74 36.07
CA GLU A 551 -3.75 5.00 34.63
C GLU A 551 -2.90 6.20 34.21
N TRP A 552 -2.84 7.24 35.04
CA TRP A 552 -1.97 8.40 34.80
C TRP A 552 -0.49 7.99 34.80
N ILE A 553 -0.06 7.18 35.77
CA ILE A 553 1.31 6.64 35.83
C ILE A 553 1.64 5.83 34.58
N ARG A 554 0.74 4.94 34.15
CA ARG A 554 0.92 4.13 32.92
C ARG A 554 1.12 5.00 31.68
N HIS A 555 0.39 6.10 31.57
CA HIS A 555 0.47 7.00 30.43
C HIS A 555 1.66 7.97 30.49
N ASN A 556 2.28 8.15 31.66
CA ASN A 556 3.35 9.12 31.89
C ASN A 556 4.64 8.48 32.43
N MET A 557 4.86 7.18 32.17
CA MET A 557 6.02 6.42 32.64
C MET A 557 7.35 7.10 32.33
N ASP A 558 7.50 7.69 31.13
CA ASP A 558 8.73 8.39 30.75
C ASP A 558 8.94 9.68 31.56
N SER A 559 7.86 10.38 31.92
CA SER A 559 7.89 11.62 32.69
C SER A 559 8.27 11.42 34.16
N ILE A 560 8.05 10.21 34.69
CA ILE A 560 8.42 9.83 36.06
C ILE A 560 9.76 9.07 36.11
N ARG A 561 10.35 8.74 34.96
CA ARG A 561 11.61 7.99 34.89
C ARG A 561 12.81 8.91 35.07
N LEU A 562 13.68 8.56 36.02
CA LEU A 562 14.98 9.17 36.26
C LEU A 562 16.08 8.21 35.82
N ASP A 563 17.32 8.68 35.69
CA ASP A 563 18.47 7.84 35.31
C ASP A 563 18.76 6.70 36.29
N HIS A 564 18.28 6.81 37.53
CA HIS A 564 18.62 5.96 38.67
C HIS A 564 17.41 5.32 39.37
N GLY A 565 16.19 5.58 38.88
CA GLY A 565 14.94 5.07 39.45
C GLY A 565 13.72 5.79 38.88
N LEU A 566 12.59 5.71 39.58
CA LEU A 566 11.32 6.36 39.26
C LEU A 566 10.94 7.36 40.36
N CYS A 567 10.35 8.49 39.97
CA CYS A 567 9.80 9.51 40.86
C CYS A 567 8.29 9.59 40.69
N ILE A 568 7.55 9.03 41.64
CA ILE A 568 6.07 9.04 41.65
C ILE A 568 5.50 10.24 42.42
N LYS A 569 6.24 11.35 42.49
CA LYS A 569 5.73 12.59 43.05
C LYS A 569 4.74 13.22 42.06
N SER A 570 3.62 13.74 42.56
CA SER A 570 2.66 14.45 41.71
C SER A 570 3.33 15.61 40.96
N PRO A 571 3.15 15.72 39.63
CA PRO A 571 3.72 16.83 38.84
C PRO A 571 3.25 18.22 39.28
N LYS A 572 2.14 18.27 40.03
CA LYS A 572 1.57 19.51 40.57
C LYS A 572 2.36 20.04 41.79
N VAL A 573 3.27 19.25 42.34
CA VAL A 573 4.02 19.57 43.56
C VAL A 573 5.50 19.70 43.22
N SER A 574 6.08 20.88 43.48
CA SER A 574 7.51 21.12 43.29
C SER A 574 8.35 20.16 44.14
N CYS A 575 9.46 19.65 43.60
CA CYS A 575 10.39 18.83 44.37
C CYS A 575 11.18 19.71 45.34
N GLU A 576 11.01 19.47 46.63
CA GLU A 576 11.75 20.21 47.65
C GLU A 576 13.25 19.89 47.58
N PHE A 577 13.64 18.68 47.17
CA PHE A 577 15.04 18.24 47.16
C PHE A 577 15.89 18.73 45.99
N LEU A 578 15.28 19.42 45.02
CA LEU A 578 15.95 19.87 43.79
C LEU A 578 16.97 21.00 44.02
N ASP A 579 16.78 21.79 45.09
CA ASP A 579 17.64 22.95 45.42
C ASP A 579 18.78 22.63 46.40
N TYR A 580 18.85 21.39 46.92
CA TYR A 580 19.73 21.05 48.05
C TYR A 580 21.07 20.40 47.68
N SER A 581 21.26 19.83 46.47
CA SER A 581 22.57 19.28 46.09
C SER A 581 22.78 19.05 44.59
N LEU A 582 24.05 19.11 44.16
CA LEU A 582 24.54 18.63 42.85
C LEU A 582 24.51 17.10 42.71
N GLU A 583 24.45 16.37 43.82
CA GLU A 583 24.30 14.91 43.80
C GLU A 583 22.83 14.50 43.76
N THR A 584 22.58 13.28 43.29
CA THR A 584 21.26 12.64 43.23
C THR A 584 20.54 12.66 44.59
N PRO A 585 19.60 13.59 44.80
CA PRO A 585 19.16 13.93 46.15
C PRO A 585 18.16 12.90 46.70
N CYS A 586 17.54 12.09 45.82
CA CYS A 586 16.49 11.15 46.17
C CYS A 586 16.94 10.03 47.12
N ILE A 587 18.10 9.43 46.87
CA ILE A 587 18.67 8.37 47.72
C ILE A 587 19.25 8.95 49.01
N LYS A 588 19.94 10.10 48.90
CA LYS A 588 20.58 10.77 50.04
C LYS A 588 19.58 11.26 51.08
N ASN A 589 18.42 11.75 50.63
CA ASN A 589 17.40 12.33 51.49
C ASN A 589 16.25 11.36 51.81
N ASN A 590 16.42 10.05 51.55
CA ASN A 590 15.41 9.01 51.82
C ASN A 590 14.01 9.39 51.25
N CYS A 591 13.97 9.82 49.99
CA CYS A 591 12.75 10.33 49.38
C CYS A 591 11.70 9.21 49.24
N ARG A 592 10.55 9.37 49.91
CA ARG A 592 9.46 8.38 49.88
C ARG A 592 8.82 8.18 48.50
N SER A 593 8.90 9.20 47.64
CA SER A 593 8.38 9.14 46.26
C SER A 593 9.40 8.56 45.27
N PHE A 594 10.59 8.18 45.75
CA PHE A 594 11.62 7.55 44.93
C PHE A 594 11.55 6.04 45.02
N HIS A 595 11.67 5.40 43.86
CA HIS A 595 11.37 3.99 43.70
C HIS A 595 12.34 3.35 42.70
N VAL A 596 12.72 2.09 42.92
CA VAL A 596 13.64 1.38 42.03
C VAL A 596 13.08 -0.01 41.74
N ASP A 597 12.96 -0.34 40.45
CA ASP A 597 12.61 -1.67 39.98
C ASP A 597 13.84 -2.40 39.39
N THR A 598 13.62 -3.64 38.99
CA THR A 598 14.67 -4.48 38.39
C THR A 598 15.26 -3.91 37.08
N THR A 599 14.59 -2.97 36.41
CA THR A 599 15.08 -2.37 35.15
C THR A 599 16.29 -1.46 35.36
N PHE A 600 16.60 -1.07 36.60
CA PHE A 600 17.76 -0.24 36.95
C PHE A 600 18.98 -1.04 37.41
N LEU A 601 18.91 -2.38 37.45
CA LEU A 601 20.01 -3.23 37.93
C LEU A 601 21.35 -2.93 37.24
N ASP A 602 21.35 -2.75 35.92
CA ASP A 602 22.56 -2.43 35.15
C ASP A 602 23.17 -1.09 35.57
N TYR A 603 22.34 -0.07 35.80
CA TYR A 603 22.79 1.23 36.31
C TYR A 603 23.51 1.06 37.65
N TYR A 604 22.92 0.36 38.61
CA TYR A 604 23.53 0.15 39.92
C TYR A 604 24.83 -0.67 39.82
N ASN A 605 24.88 -1.72 38.98
CA ASN A 605 26.09 -2.50 38.76
C ASN A 605 27.26 -1.63 38.22
N VAL A 606 26.98 -0.77 37.23
CA VAL A 606 27.99 0.12 36.65
C VAL A 606 28.47 1.16 37.67
N GLN A 607 27.57 1.77 38.43
CA GLN A 607 27.93 2.78 39.44
C GLN A 607 28.73 2.18 40.60
N ILE A 608 28.36 0.98 41.07
CA ILE A 608 29.09 0.25 42.10
C ILE A 608 30.51 -0.04 41.63
N SER A 609 30.68 -0.55 40.41
CA SER A 609 31.99 -0.88 39.85
C SER A 609 32.90 0.36 39.79
N LYS A 610 32.37 1.50 39.33
CA LYS A 610 33.12 2.78 39.31
C LYS A 610 33.53 3.25 40.70
N MET A 611 32.62 3.19 41.68
CA MET A 611 32.92 3.59 43.06
C MET A 611 33.95 2.68 43.71
N GLU A 612 33.95 1.38 43.40
CA GLU A 612 34.96 0.42 43.88
C GLU A 612 36.34 0.72 43.26
N GLU A 613 36.41 0.98 41.96
CA GLU A 613 37.65 1.43 41.30
C GLU A 613 38.19 2.73 41.89
N ASP A 614 37.32 3.70 42.16
CA ASP A 614 37.71 4.98 42.75
C ASP A 614 38.24 4.82 44.18
N ILE A 615 37.64 3.93 44.99
CA ILE A 615 38.17 3.59 46.31
C ILE A 615 39.59 3.03 46.21
N ILE A 616 39.85 2.13 45.24
CA ILE A 616 41.21 1.58 45.01
C ILE A 616 42.19 2.71 44.69
N LYS A 617 41.82 3.62 43.76
CA LYS A 617 42.66 4.79 43.41
C LYS A 617 42.93 5.71 44.61
N TYR A 618 41.93 5.94 45.45
CA TYR A 618 42.07 6.79 46.64
C TYR A 618 42.92 6.14 47.74
N GLN A 619 42.87 4.81 47.87
CA GLN A 619 43.77 4.07 48.74
C GLN A 619 45.22 4.20 48.30
N THR A 620 45.51 4.05 46.99
CA THR A 620 46.87 4.18 46.45
C THR A 620 47.41 5.61 46.56
N SER A 621 46.54 6.63 46.51
CA SER A 621 46.91 8.05 46.58
C SER A 621 46.81 8.67 47.98
N GLY A 622 46.49 7.88 49.02
CA GLY A 622 46.41 8.34 50.42
C GLY A 622 45.27 9.32 50.71
N ARG A 623 44.21 9.34 49.89
CA ARG A 623 43.08 10.30 50.02
C ARG A 623 41.96 9.76 50.92
N THR A 624 42.22 9.68 52.22
CA THR A 624 41.30 9.11 53.22
C THR A 624 39.92 9.77 53.25
N ARG A 625 39.85 11.11 53.18
CA ARG A 625 38.58 11.86 53.17
C ARG A 625 37.68 11.51 51.98
N SER A 626 38.25 11.23 50.81
CA SER A 626 37.47 10.81 49.63
C SER A 626 36.85 9.42 49.81
N ILE A 627 37.56 8.53 50.51
CA ILE A 627 37.05 7.19 50.85
C ILE A 627 35.89 7.30 51.84
N GLU A 628 36.00 8.12 52.88
CA GLU A 628 34.95 8.35 53.87
C GLU A 628 33.65 8.87 53.26
N LEU A 629 33.73 9.70 52.21
CA LEU A 629 32.56 10.24 51.52
C LEU A 629 31.88 9.22 50.59
N ILE A 630 32.65 8.37 49.91
CA ILE A 630 32.09 7.41 48.93
C ILE A 630 31.55 6.14 49.60
N LYS A 631 32.16 5.69 50.70
CA LYS A 631 31.83 4.42 51.34
C LYS A 631 30.35 4.30 51.77
N PRO A 632 29.71 5.33 52.36
CA PRO A 632 28.27 5.28 52.67
C PRO A 632 27.39 5.15 51.42
N LYS A 633 27.74 5.87 50.34
CA LYS A 633 27.03 5.84 49.06
C LYS A 633 27.13 4.46 48.40
N LEU A 634 28.33 3.88 48.40
CA LEU A 634 28.58 2.53 47.89
C LEU A 634 27.74 1.49 48.64
N ASN A 635 27.70 1.56 49.97
CA ASN A 635 26.91 0.65 50.79
C ASN A 635 25.43 0.73 50.43
N LYS A 636 24.87 1.94 50.30
CA LYS A 636 23.45 2.11 49.94
C LYS A 636 23.12 1.58 48.54
N TYR A 637 24.02 1.78 47.57
CA TYR A 637 23.83 1.26 46.21
C TYR A 637 23.90 -0.27 46.16
N LYS A 638 24.81 -0.87 46.95
CA LYS A 638 24.87 -2.33 47.11
C LYS A 638 23.61 -2.88 47.77
N GLU A 639 23.11 -2.23 48.81
CA GLU A 639 21.86 -2.57 49.48
C GLU A 639 20.69 -2.61 48.48
N ILE A 640 20.51 -1.55 47.68
CA ILE A 640 19.48 -1.48 46.63
C ILE A 640 19.63 -2.62 45.61
N ARG A 641 20.85 -2.83 45.09
CA ARG A 641 21.12 -3.90 44.12
C ARG A 641 20.83 -5.29 44.69
N ASP A 642 21.22 -5.53 45.94
CA ASP A 642 21.12 -6.85 46.57
C ASP A 642 19.67 -7.15 46.97
N SER A 643 18.91 -6.16 47.44
CA SER A 643 17.46 -6.27 47.65
C SER A 643 16.71 -6.59 46.35
N LEU A 644 17.15 -6.05 45.21
CA LEU A 644 16.58 -6.39 43.89
C LEU A 644 16.98 -7.80 43.39
N LYS A 645 18.07 -8.39 43.90
CA LYS A 645 18.57 -9.73 43.51
C LYS A 645 18.07 -10.87 44.39
N ASN A 646 17.81 -10.64 45.67
CA ASN A 646 17.56 -11.70 46.65
C ASN A 646 16.13 -12.28 46.66
N GLU A 647 15.17 -11.70 45.93
CA GLU A 647 13.79 -12.23 45.87
C GLU A 647 13.41 -12.82 44.50
N ILE A 648 14.06 -13.91 44.10
CA ILE A 648 13.58 -14.81 43.02
C ILE A 648 12.39 -15.69 43.50
N GLY A 649 11.85 -15.48 44.71
CA GLY A 649 10.93 -16.42 45.34
C GLY A 649 9.64 -15.81 45.92
N ILE A 650 8.69 -15.41 45.07
CA ILE A 650 7.28 -15.34 45.49
C ILE A 650 6.41 -16.02 44.42
N PHE A 651 5.91 -17.21 44.75
CA PHE A 651 4.75 -17.79 44.08
C PHE A 651 3.60 -16.78 44.18
N GLY A 652 3.22 -16.16 43.06
CA GLY A 652 2.06 -15.27 43.03
C GLY A 652 0.82 -15.95 43.64
N MET A 653 0.03 -15.19 44.42
CA MET A 653 -1.18 -15.64 45.12
C MET A 653 -1.95 -16.72 44.35
N PRO A 654 -2.44 -17.83 44.90
CA PRO A 654 -3.11 -18.88 44.12
C PRO A 654 -4.24 -18.34 43.21
N LYS A 655 -4.37 -18.89 41.98
CA LYS A 655 -5.21 -18.37 40.87
C LYS A 655 -6.65 -18.01 41.28
N HIS A 656 -7.24 -18.73 42.24
CA HIS A 656 -8.60 -18.51 42.73
C HIS A 656 -8.81 -17.20 43.52
N LYS A 657 -7.73 -16.57 44.01
CA LYS A 657 -7.78 -15.24 44.64
C LYS A 657 -7.51 -14.09 43.66
N ARG A 658 -7.20 -14.41 42.38
CA ARG A 658 -6.81 -13.46 41.33
C ARG A 658 -7.89 -13.22 40.28
N GLU A 659 -8.96 -14.00 40.29
CA GLU A 659 -10.11 -13.84 39.42
C GLU A 659 -11.32 -13.57 40.31
N TYR A 660 -12.20 -12.65 39.92
CA TYR A 660 -13.55 -12.56 40.49
C TYR A 660 -14.29 -13.87 40.16
N ILE A 661 -14.31 -14.80 41.11
CA ILE A 661 -15.06 -16.05 41.00
C ILE A 661 -16.23 -15.98 41.98
N GLY A 662 -17.41 -15.66 41.47
CA GLY A 662 -18.67 -15.73 42.23
C GLY A 662 -19.57 -14.52 42.10
N GLU A 663 -20.49 -14.40 43.07
CA GLU A 663 -21.60 -13.44 43.16
C GLU A 663 -21.19 -11.96 43.05
N GLU A 664 -19.91 -11.63 43.20
CA GLU A 664 -19.35 -10.28 43.08
C GLU A 664 -19.44 -9.66 41.67
N ARG A 665 -19.86 -10.41 40.63
CA ARG A 665 -20.18 -9.83 39.31
C ARG A 665 -21.54 -9.13 39.22
N LYS A 666 -22.40 -9.23 40.24
CA LYS A 666 -23.80 -8.78 40.15
C LYS A 666 -24.11 -7.49 40.90
N ILE A 667 -23.14 -6.92 41.60
CA ILE A 667 -23.36 -5.71 42.41
C ILE A 667 -22.32 -4.70 41.93
N ASP A 668 -22.83 -3.69 41.22
CA ASP A 668 -22.14 -2.48 40.71
C ASP A 668 -21.27 -2.62 39.44
N GLY A 669 -21.85 -2.26 38.27
CA GLY A 669 -21.11 -1.85 37.06
C GLY A 669 -21.58 -2.47 35.75
#